data_AF-A0A363NQP6-F1
#
_entry.id   AF-A0A363NQP6-F1
#
_cell.length_a   1.000
_cell.length_b   1.000
_cell.length_c   1.000
_cell.angle_alpha   90.00
_cell.angle_beta   90.00
_cell.angle_gamma   90.00
#
_symmetry.space_group_name_H-M   'P 1'
#
loop_
_entity.id
_entity.type
_entity.pdbx_description
1 polymer ?
#
loop_
_entity_poly.entity_id
_entity_poly.type
_entity_poly.pdbx_seq_one_letter_code
_entity_poly.pdbx_strand_id
1 'polypeptide(L)'
;MIKKLLLSAVLAYGGTAYVVAQQPTFLSHPTLTPDGKEMVFSYEGDLWKVASQGGVAVRLTGMEGNEINPRISPDGKWLAFSANQNGNMDIYVMPLAGGDIRQLTAHDASDEVDSWSWDSKSLYFTSSRYNRMGAYQVSLDGGTATRLFPHFFNYISGVVPTPSGELLFNDSWEGYSSANRKRYKGAFNPDIRSYNPKTKAFQQYTDYVGKDLWPTTDQKGNIYCVSDENNGEYNLYQLSGKAKTALTSFTESIKRPFVSANGDKIAFEKGYQLYIYDVAGKKTVQPNIALNRNQVLGKLKEFNISGNISDFDVSPDGKKIAFVSRGELFVSDSEGKFVRQMPGKGERVMEVKWLKDSKTLLYSQTYQGYQNWFSRTADGKGEVNHLTEDLRNNRDISFNADRTKAVYLSGRDEVRTLDLGSLKSQTVIKDEIWGFQNSSPSFSPDGNYLLFTAMRNFEQDIFVHNLKSGQTTNLTNTGVSETNPYWSPDGKYIYFASNRTKPSYPTGMQNSSIFRMALTNFDQPYRSAKFDELFAQPAVKKDSVANKPKAPKKENDAKDKSNSNADKNKPAAPGSEPKKTVLVQLDLEGLRDRIEQVSPASGTQYSPLVIQKADKTYVFYSSDHEGKFSAYRTVYEPFTAPKTEKVIEGGMGRVQESADKYFVLHRGTIQKYSLEGNKLDAITMSFKFNRDLEKEFNQMFYETWANLEENFYDSNFHGVDWTATKKKYEKYLPGINDRNDLRILLNDMLGELNSSHLGFSSTGAEERKPFGFVTNEIGVEYDSENPYKISRIVGNGPAAKKEVDIKAGDVLVAVNGVKINTTADRDSYFTWPSMEEEVQLTLSRNGKEVHTNVRPISSTVFRELIYDEWIKDNRSRVDRLSDNKIAYSHMKNMSGGELQRFLIDMAEQENNKQGIILDLRYNTGGNVHDEVLRFLSQRPYLQWQYRGGKRAPQSNFAPAAKPIVLLINEQSLSDAEMTAAGFKALKLGKIIGNETYRWIIFTSGKGLVDGSFYRLPSWGCYTLDGQDLEQTGVAPDIFVKNTVQDRMENKDPQLERAVKEILADLK
;
A
#
# COMPACT_ATOMS: atom_id res chain seq x y z
N MET A 1 76.22 -38.81 -1.70
CA MET A 1 75.63 -39.32 -0.44
C MET A 1 74.47 -38.42 -0.02
N ILE A 2 73.26 -38.97 -0.13
CA ILE A 2 72.14 -38.86 0.82
C ILE A 2 71.92 -37.50 1.48
N LYS A 3 71.04 -36.67 0.88
CA LYS A 3 70.06 -35.78 1.56
C LYS A 3 69.22 -34.97 0.57
N LYS A 4 68.55 -35.63 -0.39
CA LYS A 4 67.46 -35.05 -1.19
C LYS A 4 66.58 -36.18 -1.74
N LEU A 5 65.76 -36.83 -0.89
CA LEU A 5 64.75 -37.80 -1.37
C LEU A 5 63.70 -38.24 -0.32
N LEU A 6 63.42 -37.42 0.70
CA LEU A 6 62.40 -37.72 1.70
C LEU A 6 61.65 -36.44 2.09
N LEU A 7 60.85 -35.89 1.17
CA LEU A 7 59.73 -34.99 1.53
C LEU A 7 58.75 -34.81 0.36
N SER A 8 58.44 -35.88 -0.38
CA SER A 8 57.54 -35.82 -1.55
C SER A 8 56.40 -36.84 -1.52
N ALA A 9 56.08 -37.41 -0.34
CA ALA A 9 55.12 -38.52 -0.24
C ALA A 9 54.07 -38.39 0.89
N VAL A 10 53.74 -37.19 1.38
CA VAL A 10 52.70 -37.01 2.45
C VAL A 10 51.66 -35.93 2.17
N LEU A 11 51.57 -35.34 0.97
CA LEU A 11 50.51 -34.38 0.62
C LEU A 11 49.83 -34.74 -0.71
N ALA A 12 49.28 -35.95 -0.75
CA ALA A 12 48.31 -36.36 -1.77
C ALA A 12 47.09 -37.00 -1.10
N TYR A 13 46.59 -36.40 -0.02
CA TYR A 13 45.15 -36.45 0.25
C TYR A 13 44.55 -35.28 -0.51
N GLY A 14 44.17 -35.54 -1.76
CA GLY A 14 43.28 -34.67 -2.50
C GLY A 14 42.00 -34.54 -1.69
N GLY A 15 41.86 -33.43 -0.99
CA GLY A 15 40.56 -32.99 -0.49
C GLY A 15 39.70 -32.75 -1.72
N THR A 16 38.93 -33.75 -2.12
CA THR A 16 37.72 -33.50 -2.90
C THR A 16 36.88 -32.56 -2.05
N ALA A 17 36.95 -31.27 -2.35
CA ALA A 17 35.95 -30.32 -1.89
C ALA A 17 34.64 -30.85 -2.46
N TYR A 18 33.88 -31.55 -1.63
CA TYR A 18 32.48 -31.80 -1.92
C TYR A 18 31.84 -30.42 -1.97
N VAL A 19 31.66 -29.90 -3.19
CA VAL A 19 30.64 -28.88 -3.42
C VAL A 19 29.34 -29.60 -3.14
N VAL A 20 28.90 -29.55 -1.88
CA VAL A 20 27.55 -29.96 -1.53
C VAL A 20 26.65 -28.99 -2.28
N ALA A 21 26.06 -29.45 -3.38
CA ALA A 21 25.06 -28.67 -4.09
C ALA A 21 24.00 -28.25 -3.06
N GLN A 22 23.86 -26.94 -2.86
CA GLN A 22 22.90 -26.40 -1.90
C GLN A 22 21.51 -26.84 -2.33
N GLN A 23 20.72 -27.39 -1.39
CA GLN A 23 19.34 -27.77 -1.65
C GLN A 23 18.58 -26.57 -2.23
N PRO A 24 17.84 -26.74 -3.33
CA PRO A 24 17.07 -25.65 -3.90
C PRO A 24 16.02 -25.15 -2.89
N THR A 25 15.70 -23.87 -2.97
CA THR A 25 14.69 -23.19 -2.14
C THR A 25 13.59 -22.62 -3.01
N PHE A 26 12.46 -22.25 -2.40
CA PHE A 26 11.21 -21.82 -3.04
C PHE A 26 10.50 -22.93 -3.82
N LEU A 27 10.73 -24.18 -3.41
CA LEU A 27 9.88 -25.30 -3.84
C LEU A 27 8.60 -25.25 -3.01
N SER A 28 7.45 -25.24 -3.69
CA SER A 28 6.17 -24.99 -3.04
C SER A 28 5.04 -25.88 -3.55
N HIS A 29 3.93 -25.88 -2.83
CA HIS A 29 2.69 -26.56 -3.16
C HIS A 29 2.86 -28.06 -3.48
N PRO A 30 3.51 -28.87 -2.63
CA PRO A 30 3.74 -30.27 -2.93
C PRO A 30 2.44 -31.09 -2.95
N THR A 31 2.39 -32.09 -3.83
CA THR A 31 1.37 -33.14 -3.86
C THR A 31 2.02 -34.50 -4.14
N LEU A 32 1.42 -35.59 -3.68
CA LEU A 32 1.97 -36.95 -3.74
C LEU A 32 1.15 -37.85 -4.67
N THR A 33 1.81 -38.82 -5.32
CA THR A 33 1.10 -39.92 -5.98
C THR A 33 0.29 -40.72 -4.95
N PRO A 34 -0.76 -41.46 -5.39
CA PRO A 34 -1.59 -42.25 -4.47
C PRO A 34 -0.80 -43.23 -3.59
N ASP A 35 0.30 -43.76 -4.11
CA ASP A 35 1.22 -44.68 -3.41
C ASP A 35 2.35 -43.97 -2.64
N GLY A 36 2.43 -42.64 -2.70
CA GLY A 36 3.43 -41.83 -2.04
C GLY A 36 4.87 -42.01 -2.57
N LYS A 37 5.06 -42.56 -3.76
CA LYS A 37 6.40 -42.78 -4.34
C LYS A 37 6.96 -41.57 -5.07
N GLU A 38 6.13 -40.78 -5.74
CA GLU A 38 6.54 -39.56 -6.44
C GLU A 38 5.82 -38.33 -5.85
N MET A 39 6.39 -37.16 -6.09
CA MET A 39 5.87 -35.87 -5.67
C MET A 39 5.91 -34.89 -6.85
N VAL A 40 4.88 -34.06 -6.98
CA VAL A 40 4.84 -32.90 -7.87
C VAL A 40 4.82 -31.62 -7.05
N PHE A 41 5.52 -30.58 -7.49
CA PHE A 41 5.63 -29.29 -6.80
C PHE A 41 5.82 -28.14 -7.79
N SER A 42 5.58 -26.91 -7.33
CA SER A 42 5.82 -25.67 -8.08
C SER A 42 7.21 -25.10 -7.82
N TYR A 43 7.90 -24.67 -8.86
CA TYR A 43 9.22 -24.04 -8.80
C TYR A 43 9.52 -23.25 -10.10
N GLU A 44 10.02 -22.01 -9.98
CA GLU A 44 10.32 -21.10 -11.11
C GLU A 44 9.12 -20.81 -12.04
N GLY A 45 7.92 -20.79 -11.47
CA GLY A 45 6.66 -20.62 -12.20
C GLY A 45 6.15 -21.90 -12.87
N ASP A 46 6.87 -23.02 -12.75
CA ASP A 46 6.54 -24.27 -13.44
C ASP A 46 6.26 -25.44 -12.48
N LEU A 47 5.69 -26.53 -12.99
CA LEU A 47 5.49 -27.78 -12.24
C LEU A 47 6.62 -28.78 -12.49
N TRP A 48 7.09 -29.41 -11.42
CA TRP A 48 8.21 -30.36 -11.44
C TRP A 48 7.84 -31.65 -10.71
N LYS A 49 8.35 -32.78 -11.21
CA LYS A 49 8.15 -34.11 -10.61
C LYS A 49 9.47 -34.71 -10.14
N VAL A 50 9.46 -35.33 -8.97
CA VAL A 50 10.60 -36.06 -8.40
C VAL A 50 10.14 -37.26 -7.59
N ALA A 51 11.01 -38.25 -7.38
CA ALA A 51 10.72 -39.30 -6.42
C ALA A 51 10.69 -38.73 -4.98
N SER A 52 9.80 -39.26 -4.14
CA SER A 52 9.61 -38.82 -2.75
C SER A 52 10.88 -38.96 -1.88
N GLN A 53 11.79 -39.86 -2.25
CA GLN A 53 13.10 -40.02 -1.62
C GLN A 53 14.17 -39.04 -2.14
N GLY A 54 13.86 -38.20 -3.13
CA GLY A 54 14.81 -37.31 -3.81
C GLY A 54 15.33 -37.89 -5.13
N GLY A 55 16.30 -37.19 -5.73
CA GLY A 55 16.86 -37.48 -7.04
C GLY A 55 16.76 -36.28 -7.98
N VAL A 56 16.88 -36.55 -9.28
CA VAL A 56 16.75 -35.54 -10.33
C VAL A 56 15.27 -35.25 -10.58
N ALA A 57 14.87 -33.99 -10.47
CA ALA A 57 13.52 -33.55 -10.79
C ALA A 57 13.37 -33.28 -12.30
N VAL A 58 12.18 -33.57 -12.84
CA VAL A 58 11.83 -33.37 -14.24
C VAL A 58 10.71 -32.33 -14.33
N ARG A 59 10.89 -31.33 -15.19
CA ARG A 59 9.87 -30.31 -15.48
C ARG A 59 8.70 -30.92 -16.26
N LEU A 60 7.47 -30.71 -15.80
CA LEU A 60 6.24 -31.23 -16.41
C LEU A 60 5.55 -30.21 -17.32
N THR A 61 5.60 -28.93 -16.95
CA THR A 61 4.91 -27.82 -17.63
C THR A 61 5.87 -26.71 -18.01
N GLY A 62 5.45 -25.83 -18.91
CA GLY A 62 6.22 -24.67 -19.32
C GLY A 62 5.35 -23.64 -19.99
N MET A 63 4.29 -23.21 -19.30
CA MET A 63 3.37 -22.22 -19.83
C MET A 63 3.93 -20.81 -19.61
N GLU A 64 3.34 -19.85 -20.31
CA GLU A 64 3.54 -18.45 -19.95
C GLU A 64 2.76 -18.20 -18.66
N GLY A 65 3.39 -17.76 -17.58
CA GLY A 65 2.72 -17.54 -16.30
C GLY A 65 3.44 -18.20 -15.15
N ASN A 66 2.69 -18.34 -14.05
CA ASN A 66 3.02 -19.16 -12.91
C ASN A 66 1.96 -20.26 -12.75
N GLU A 67 2.44 -21.48 -12.55
CA GLU A 67 1.62 -22.65 -12.24
C GLU A 67 1.79 -23.05 -10.77
N ILE A 68 0.68 -23.09 -10.04
CA ILE A 68 0.63 -23.34 -8.59
C ILE A 68 -0.42 -24.40 -8.22
N ASN A 69 -0.40 -24.83 -6.97
CA ASN A 69 -1.39 -25.75 -6.40
C ASN A 69 -1.60 -27.06 -7.19
N PRO A 70 -0.53 -27.80 -7.60
CA PRO A 70 -0.71 -29.08 -8.26
C PRO A 70 -1.44 -30.09 -7.35
N ARG A 71 -2.36 -30.88 -7.90
CA ARG A 71 -3.07 -31.97 -7.23
C ARG A 71 -3.16 -33.19 -8.14
N ILE A 72 -2.69 -34.33 -7.66
CA ILE A 72 -2.80 -35.61 -8.38
C ILE A 72 -4.13 -36.28 -8.04
N SER A 73 -4.80 -36.85 -9.04
CA SER A 73 -6.06 -37.58 -8.85
C SER A 73 -5.86 -38.85 -8.01
N PRO A 74 -6.87 -39.29 -7.23
CA PRO A 74 -6.79 -40.51 -6.43
C PRO A 74 -6.46 -41.78 -7.23
N ASP A 75 -6.83 -41.84 -8.52
CA ASP A 75 -6.47 -42.94 -9.41
C ASP A 75 -5.05 -42.82 -10.03
N GLY A 76 -4.34 -41.72 -9.77
CA GLY A 76 -2.98 -41.47 -10.20
C GLY A 76 -2.82 -41.15 -11.69
N LYS A 77 -3.90 -40.85 -12.41
CA LYS A 77 -3.85 -40.63 -13.87
C LYS A 77 -3.79 -39.16 -14.27
N TRP A 78 -4.31 -38.26 -13.45
CA TRP A 78 -4.47 -36.85 -13.79
C TRP A 78 -3.73 -35.94 -12.82
N LEU A 79 -3.25 -34.82 -13.35
CA LEU A 79 -2.70 -33.71 -12.62
C LEU A 79 -3.57 -32.48 -12.89
N ALA A 80 -4.15 -31.90 -11.84
CA ALA A 80 -4.79 -30.59 -11.89
C ALA A 80 -3.86 -29.54 -11.29
N PHE A 81 -3.95 -28.30 -11.77
CA PHE A 81 -3.17 -27.17 -11.27
C PHE A 81 -3.84 -25.85 -11.63
N SER A 82 -3.43 -24.77 -10.96
CA SER A 82 -3.85 -23.41 -11.29
C SER A 82 -2.75 -22.71 -12.07
N ALA A 83 -3.10 -22.02 -13.16
CA ALA A 83 -2.12 -21.25 -13.94
C ALA A 83 -2.66 -19.88 -14.31
N ASN A 84 -1.78 -18.88 -14.40
CA ASN A 84 -2.17 -17.49 -14.70
C ASN A 84 -1.74 -16.93 -16.05
N GLN A 85 -1.63 -17.80 -17.05
CA GLN A 85 -1.30 -17.42 -18.43
C GLN A 85 -2.21 -16.32 -18.99
N ASN A 86 -3.48 -16.34 -18.60
CA ASN A 86 -4.52 -15.40 -19.03
C ASN A 86 -4.64 -14.16 -18.11
N GLY A 87 -3.71 -13.97 -17.17
CA GLY A 87 -3.65 -12.83 -16.24
C GLY A 87 -4.09 -13.19 -14.82
N ASN A 88 -5.19 -13.91 -14.67
CA ASN A 88 -5.73 -14.48 -13.42
C ASN A 88 -5.47 -15.99 -13.33
N MET A 89 -5.61 -16.60 -12.16
CA MET A 89 -5.52 -18.06 -12.04
C MET A 89 -6.80 -18.72 -12.59
N ASP A 90 -6.64 -19.67 -13.52
CA ASP A 90 -7.69 -20.59 -13.98
C ASP A 90 -7.28 -22.05 -13.67
N ILE A 91 -8.24 -22.97 -13.69
CA ILE A 91 -8.01 -24.39 -13.43
C ILE A 91 -7.63 -25.13 -14.72
N TYR A 92 -6.54 -25.89 -14.68
CA TYR A 92 -6.04 -26.71 -15.78
C TYR A 92 -5.85 -28.17 -15.36
N VAL A 93 -5.92 -29.08 -16.34
CA VAL A 93 -5.66 -30.51 -16.16
C VAL A 93 -4.80 -31.10 -17.27
N MET A 94 -3.98 -32.11 -16.94
CA MET A 94 -3.22 -32.91 -17.89
C MET A 94 -3.03 -34.36 -17.40
N PRO A 95 -2.72 -35.33 -18.28
CA PRO A 95 -2.31 -36.66 -17.84
C PRO A 95 -1.01 -36.60 -17.03
N LEU A 96 -0.93 -37.31 -15.90
CA LEU A 96 0.27 -37.33 -15.04
C LEU A 96 1.49 -37.92 -15.76
N ALA A 97 1.27 -38.80 -16.73
CA ALA A 97 2.30 -39.39 -17.58
C ALA A 97 2.86 -38.42 -18.65
N GLY A 98 2.29 -37.21 -18.76
CA GLY A 98 2.55 -36.26 -19.84
C GLY A 98 1.50 -36.31 -20.95
N GLY A 99 1.30 -35.19 -21.65
CA GLY A 99 0.31 -35.04 -22.70
C GLY A 99 -0.24 -33.61 -22.75
N ASP A 100 -1.36 -33.43 -23.46
CA ASP A 100 -1.97 -32.12 -23.65
C ASP A 100 -2.55 -31.55 -22.34
N ILE A 101 -2.36 -30.23 -22.17
CA ILE A 101 -2.95 -29.44 -21.09
C ILE A 101 -4.31 -28.91 -21.55
N ARG A 102 -5.33 -29.02 -20.71
CA ARG A 102 -6.68 -28.49 -20.96
C ARG A 102 -7.11 -27.55 -19.84
N GLN A 103 -7.59 -26.38 -20.22
CA GLN A 103 -8.26 -25.43 -19.32
C GLN A 103 -9.69 -25.91 -19.00
N LEU A 104 -10.10 -25.85 -17.74
CA LEU A 104 -11.43 -26.23 -17.27
C LEU A 104 -12.31 -25.03 -16.92
N THR A 105 -11.73 -23.93 -16.47
CA THR A 105 -12.48 -22.75 -16.02
C THR A 105 -11.94 -21.50 -16.70
N ALA A 106 -12.80 -20.51 -16.95
CA ALA A 106 -12.41 -19.24 -17.56
C ALA A 106 -13.19 -18.07 -16.93
N HIS A 107 -12.52 -17.27 -16.10
CA HIS A 107 -13.09 -16.05 -15.50
C HIS A 107 -11.97 -15.14 -15.02
N ASP A 108 -12.16 -13.83 -14.97
CA ASP A 108 -11.14 -12.87 -14.49
C ASP A 108 -10.75 -12.95 -13.00
N ALA A 109 -11.38 -13.86 -12.24
CA ALA A 109 -11.09 -14.06 -10.82
C ALA A 109 -10.00 -15.13 -10.65
N SER A 110 -9.42 -15.22 -9.45
CA SER A 110 -8.40 -16.23 -9.16
C SER A 110 -9.07 -17.54 -8.73
N ASP A 111 -8.92 -18.59 -9.53
CA ASP A 111 -9.32 -19.95 -9.22
C ASP A 111 -8.12 -20.82 -8.79
N GLU A 112 -8.15 -21.27 -7.54
CA GLU A 112 -7.06 -22.03 -6.93
C GLU A 112 -7.50 -23.46 -6.60
N VAL A 113 -6.86 -24.45 -7.23
CA VAL A 113 -7.15 -25.88 -7.01
C VAL A 113 -6.94 -26.25 -5.53
N ASP A 114 -7.97 -26.82 -4.91
CA ASP A 114 -7.90 -27.33 -3.55
C ASP A 114 -7.65 -28.85 -3.53
N SER A 115 -8.50 -29.64 -4.20
CA SER A 115 -8.47 -31.11 -4.12
C SER A 115 -9.29 -31.82 -5.22
N TRP A 116 -9.24 -33.15 -5.23
CA TRP A 116 -10.04 -34.02 -6.11
C TRP A 116 -11.13 -34.75 -5.34
N SER A 117 -12.22 -35.10 -6.03
CA SER A 117 -13.16 -36.12 -5.55
C SER A 117 -12.49 -37.50 -5.52
N TRP A 118 -12.88 -38.35 -4.57
CA TRP A 118 -12.32 -39.70 -4.40
C TRP A 118 -12.54 -40.66 -5.58
N ASP A 119 -13.54 -40.36 -6.44
CA ASP A 119 -13.79 -41.09 -7.69
C ASP A 119 -13.00 -40.55 -8.89
N SER A 120 -12.16 -39.54 -8.69
CA SER A 120 -11.35 -38.87 -9.72
C SER A 120 -12.15 -38.19 -10.85
N LYS A 121 -13.43 -37.86 -10.62
CA LYS A 121 -14.31 -37.24 -11.63
C LYS A 121 -14.53 -35.75 -11.47
N SER A 122 -14.15 -35.15 -10.35
CA SER A 122 -14.38 -33.73 -10.09
C SER A 122 -13.23 -33.11 -9.30
N LEU A 123 -13.11 -31.80 -9.46
CA LEU A 123 -12.15 -30.94 -8.78
C LEU A 123 -12.89 -29.95 -7.89
N TYR A 124 -12.30 -29.68 -6.73
CA TYR A 124 -12.71 -28.63 -5.81
C TYR A 124 -11.69 -27.50 -5.86
N PHE A 125 -12.16 -26.26 -5.85
CA PHE A 125 -11.30 -25.09 -5.90
C PHE A 125 -11.89 -23.91 -5.13
N THR A 126 -11.00 -23.04 -4.66
CA THR A 126 -11.32 -21.77 -4.04
C THR A 126 -11.31 -20.67 -5.11
N SER A 127 -12.28 -19.77 -5.08
CA SER A 127 -12.42 -18.74 -6.10
C SER A 127 -13.02 -17.43 -5.58
N SER A 128 -12.56 -16.30 -6.12
CA SER A 128 -13.09 -14.95 -5.82
C SER A 128 -14.11 -14.44 -6.84
N ARG A 129 -14.70 -15.32 -7.67
CA ARG A 129 -15.68 -14.97 -8.71
C ARG A 129 -16.87 -14.20 -8.15
N TYR A 130 -17.55 -14.78 -7.16
CA TYR A 130 -18.83 -14.27 -6.65
C TYR A 130 -18.72 -13.43 -5.37
N ASN A 131 -17.87 -13.83 -4.44
CA ASN A 131 -17.66 -13.17 -3.16
C ASN A 131 -16.17 -13.12 -2.85
N ARG A 132 -15.79 -12.63 -1.67
CA ARG A 132 -14.37 -12.46 -1.31
C ARG A 132 -13.57 -13.77 -1.44
N MET A 133 -14.15 -14.89 -0.98
CA MET A 133 -13.71 -16.25 -1.28
C MET A 133 -14.90 -17.23 -1.22
N GLY A 134 -15.02 -18.05 -2.26
CA GLY A 134 -16.05 -19.07 -2.39
C GLY A 134 -15.46 -20.42 -2.78
N ALA A 135 -16.19 -21.48 -2.45
CA ALA A 135 -15.83 -22.84 -2.80
C ALA A 135 -16.67 -23.35 -3.96
N TYR A 136 -15.99 -23.98 -4.93
CA TYR A 136 -16.57 -24.44 -6.18
C TYR A 136 -16.18 -25.87 -6.50
N GLN A 137 -16.97 -26.51 -7.35
CA GLN A 137 -16.71 -27.81 -7.93
C GLN A 137 -16.83 -27.75 -9.45
N VAL A 138 -15.92 -28.41 -10.17
CA VAL A 138 -15.99 -28.59 -11.63
C VAL A 138 -15.72 -30.05 -12.01
N SER A 139 -16.36 -30.55 -13.06
CA SER A 139 -16.13 -31.91 -13.57
C SER A 139 -14.78 -31.99 -14.29
N LEU A 140 -14.13 -33.15 -14.21
CA LEU A 140 -12.95 -33.47 -15.02
C LEU A 140 -13.26 -33.27 -16.50
N ASP A 141 -14.44 -33.66 -16.97
CA ASP A 141 -14.79 -33.61 -18.39
C ASP A 141 -15.11 -32.18 -18.90
N GLY A 142 -15.04 -31.17 -18.04
CA GLY A 142 -15.42 -29.78 -18.34
C GLY A 142 -16.85 -29.45 -17.90
N GLY A 143 -17.38 -28.32 -18.38
CA GLY A 143 -18.66 -27.77 -17.95
C GLY A 143 -18.49 -26.58 -17.00
N THR A 144 -19.60 -25.91 -16.69
CA THR A 144 -19.59 -24.74 -15.78
C THR A 144 -19.42 -25.17 -14.34
N ALA A 145 -18.57 -24.47 -13.59
CA ALA A 145 -18.35 -24.75 -12.17
C ALA A 145 -19.58 -24.43 -11.32
N THR A 146 -19.86 -25.28 -10.32
CA THR A 146 -20.96 -25.12 -9.36
C THR A 146 -20.43 -24.60 -8.03
N ARG A 147 -21.05 -23.54 -7.51
CA ARG A 147 -20.74 -22.98 -6.18
C ARG A 147 -21.38 -23.84 -5.08
N LEU A 148 -20.62 -24.12 -4.02
CA LEU A 148 -21.03 -25.03 -2.94
C LEU A 148 -21.68 -24.33 -1.74
N PHE A 149 -21.31 -23.07 -1.46
CA PHE A 149 -21.81 -22.30 -0.32
C PHE A 149 -22.34 -20.93 -0.80
N PRO A 150 -23.66 -20.76 -0.98
CA PRO A 150 -24.22 -19.65 -1.75
C PRO A 150 -24.28 -18.29 -1.03
N HIS A 151 -24.14 -18.24 0.29
CA HIS A 151 -24.23 -16.97 1.02
C HIS A 151 -23.02 -16.08 0.76
N PHE A 152 -23.26 -14.81 0.38
CA PHE A 152 -22.23 -13.85 -0.04
C PHE A 152 -21.08 -13.68 0.97
N PHE A 153 -21.38 -13.57 2.27
CA PHE A 153 -20.36 -13.39 3.31
C PHE A 153 -19.70 -14.66 3.85
N ASN A 154 -19.90 -15.81 3.22
CA ASN A 154 -19.05 -16.96 3.50
C ASN A 154 -17.62 -16.68 3.02
N TYR A 155 -16.63 -17.24 3.71
CA TYR A 155 -15.22 -17.19 3.29
C TYR A 155 -14.68 -18.63 3.27
N ILE A 156 -15.23 -19.49 2.42
CA ILE A 156 -14.85 -20.92 2.41
C ILE A 156 -13.60 -21.09 1.55
N SER A 157 -12.59 -21.77 2.08
CA SER A 157 -11.35 -22.07 1.37
C SER A 157 -10.79 -23.44 1.74
N GLY A 158 -9.94 -24.00 0.86
CA GLY A 158 -9.23 -25.24 1.12
C GLY A 158 -10.15 -26.46 1.22
N VAL A 159 -11.11 -26.59 0.30
CA VAL A 159 -12.11 -27.66 0.36
C VAL A 159 -11.49 -29.02 0.07
N VAL A 160 -11.68 -29.98 0.99
CA VAL A 160 -11.18 -31.37 0.84
C VAL A 160 -12.29 -32.37 1.12
N PRO A 161 -12.72 -33.19 0.14
CA PRO A 161 -13.69 -34.24 0.37
C PRO A 161 -13.07 -35.41 1.14
N THR A 162 -13.80 -35.93 2.10
CA THR A 162 -13.50 -37.19 2.79
C THR A 162 -14.08 -38.38 2.03
N PRO A 163 -13.58 -39.62 2.24
CA PRO A 163 -14.16 -40.82 1.63
C PRO A 163 -15.64 -41.05 1.98
N SER A 164 -16.13 -40.51 3.11
CA SER A 164 -17.54 -40.56 3.51
C SER A 164 -18.44 -39.55 2.78
N GLY A 165 -17.84 -38.60 2.04
CA GLY A 165 -18.54 -37.55 1.30
C GLY A 165 -18.77 -36.25 2.07
N GLU A 166 -18.16 -36.07 3.25
CA GLU A 166 -18.10 -34.77 3.91
C GLU A 166 -17.04 -33.88 3.26
N LEU A 167 -17.30 -32.57 3.18
CA LEU A 167 -16.35 -31.57 2.69
C LEU A 167 -15.70 -30.85 3.87
N LEU A 168 -14.40 -31.05 4.09
CA LEU A 168 -13.59 -30.30 5.06
C LEU A 168 -13.21 -28.94 4.49
N PHE A 169 -13.13 -27.90 5.33
CA PHE A 169 -12.72 -26.55 4.91
C PHE A 169 -12.28 -25.66 6.08
N ASN A 170 -11.62 -24.55 5.75
CA ASN A 170 -11.49 -23.37 6.60
C ASN A 170 -12.52 -22.30 6.20
N ASP A 171 -12.99 -21.48 7.15
CA ASP A 171 -13.96 -20.39 6.90
C ASP A 171 -13.45 -18.98 7.26
N SER A 172 -12.12 -18.79 7.19
CA SER A 172 -11.43 -17.53 7.52
C SER A 172 -10.31 -17.22 6.53
N TRP A 173 -10.03 -15.92 6.30
CA TRP A 173 -8.88 -15.50 5.51
C TRP A 173 -7.54 -15.78 6.20
N GLU A 174 -7.53 -16.01 7.51
CA GLU A 174 -6.35 -16.52 8.22
C GLU A 174 -5.95 -17.93 7.76
N GLY A 175 -6.91 -18.68 7.22
CA GLY A 175 -6.80 -19.96 6.52
C GLY A 175 -6.09 -19.89 5.16
N TYR A 176 -6.08 -18.69 4.57
CA TYR A 176 -5.83 -18.51 3.14
C TYR A 176 -4.94 -17.29 2.87
N SER A 177 -5.51 -16.10 2.65
CA SER A 177 -4.76 -14.90 2.22
C SER A 177 -3.90 -14.27 3.30
N SER A 178 -4.15 -14.59 4.57
CA SER A 178 -3.41 -14.09 5.73
C SER A 178 -2.65 -15.21 6.47
N ALA A 179 -2.46 -16.37 5.84
CA ALA A 179 -1.77 -17.50 6.48
C ALA A 179 -0.32 -17.17 6.88
N ASN A 180 0.32 -16.18 6.24
CA ASN A 180 1.65 -15.69 6.61
C ASN A 180 1.67 -14.87 7.92
N ARG A 181 0.55 -14.26 8.35
CA ARG A 181 0.43 -13.56 9.65
C ARG A 181 0.47 -14.60 10.78
N LYS A 182 1.64 -14.93 11.31
CA LYS A 182 1.76 -16.00 12.31
C LYS A 182 1.19 -15.55 13.66
N ARG A 183 0.80 -16.51 14.50
CA ARG A 183 0.42 -16.28 15.91
C ARG A 183 -0.79 -15.36 16.12
N TYR A 184 -1.58 -15.12 15.07
CA TYR A 184 -2.86 -14.45 15.22
C TYR A 184 -3.76 -15.22 16.19
N LYS A 185 -4.40 -14.49 17.10
CA LYS A 185 -5.40 -15.01 18.02
C LYS A 185 -6.56 -14.02 18.06
N GLY A 186 -7.73 -14.44 17.64
CA GLY A 186 -8.90 -13.57 17.55
C GLY A 186 -10.11 -14.31 17.00
N ALA A 187 -11.27 -13.66 16.96
CA ALA A 187 -12.54 -14.31 16.68
C ALA A 187 -12.72 -14.81 15.23
N PHE A 188 -11.84 -14.39 14.31
CA PHE A 188 -11.79 -14.90 12.94
C PHE A 188 -10.64 -15.87 12.72
N ASN A 189 -10.25 -16.60 13.76
CA ASN A 189 -9.29 -17.67 13.63
C ASN A 189 -9.83 -18.78 12.68
N PRO A 190 -8.95 -19.47 11.94
CA PRO A 190 -9.36 -20.58 11.10
C PRO A 190 -9.51 -21.85 11.94
N ASP A 191 -10.69 -22.45 11.87
CA ASP A 191 -10.97 -23.79 12.39
C ASP A 191 -11.08 -24.81 11.24
N ILE A 192 -10.89 -26.09 11.56
CA ILE A 192 -11.25 -27.20 10.66
C ILE A 192 -12.72 -27.55 10.88
N ARG A 193 -13.52 -27.40 9.84
CA ARG A 193 -14.96 -27.71 9.85
C ARG A 193 -15.35 -28.57 8.66
N SER A 194 -16.49 -29.24 8.73
CA SER A 194 -17.07 -29.97 7.60
C SER A 194 -18.55 -29.70 7.39
N TYR A 195 -18.97 -29.90 6.13
CA TYR A 195 -20.37 -29.94 5.72
C TYR A 195 -20.58 -31.14 4.81
N ASN A 196 -21.63 -31.92 5.09
CA ASN A 196 -22.04 -33.02 4.23
C ASN A 196 -23.20 -32.56 3.34
N PRO A 197 -23.01 -32.41 2.02
CA PRO A 197 -24.07 -31.91 1.14
C PRO A 197 -25.28 -32.85 1.03
N LYS A 198 -25.12 -34.15 1.32
CA LYS A 198 -26.21 -35.15 1.26
C LYS A 198 -27.05 -35.15 2.53
N THR A 199 -26.41 -35.17 3.70
CA THR A 199 -27.11 -35.25 5.00
C THR A 199 -27.40 -33.88 5.60
N LYS A 200 -26.81 -32.81 5.05
CA LYS A 200 -26.81 -31.44 5.57
C LYS A 200 -26.18 -31.32 6.97
N ALA A 201 -25.42 -32.32 7.40
CA ALA A 201 -24.73 -32.30 8.69
C ALA A 201 -23.55 -31.33 8.66
N PHE A 202 -23.43 -30.50 9.69
CA PHE A 202 -22.30 -29.61 9.92
C PHE A 202 -21.51 -30.09 11.14
N GLN A 203 -20.18 -30.07 11.05
CA GLN A 203 -19.30 -30.47 12.15
C GLN A 203 -18.13 -29.50 12.29
N GLN A 204 -17.81 -29.14 13.54
CA GLN A 204 -16.59 -28.41 13.88
C GLN A 204 -15.62 -29.35 14.59
N TYR A 205 -14.43 -29.53 14.01
CA TYR A 205 -13.39 -30.44 14.52
C TYR A 205 -12.44 -29.75 15.49
N THR A 206 -12.20 -28.45 15.30
CA THR A 206 -11.31 -27.66 16.15
C THR A 206 -11.97 -26.35 16.60
N ASP A 207 -11.55 -25.83 17.76
CA ASP A 207 -12.03 -24.59 18.39
C ASP A 207 -10.89 -23.77 19.02
N TYR A 208 -9.64 -24.07 18.62
CA TYR A 208 -8.46 -23.37 19.10
C TYR A 208 -8.46 -21.93 18.60
N VAL A 209 -8.36 -20.95 19.51
CA VAL A 209 -8.39 -19.51 19.19
C VAL A 209 -7.22 -18.99 18.34
N GLY A 210 -6.22 -19.84 18.07
CA GLY A 210 -5.17 -19.59 17.08
C GLY A 210 -5.46 -20.33 15.76
N LYS A 211 -4.43 -20.74 15.03
CA LYS A 211 -4.62 -21.17 13.65
C LYS A 211 -4.63 -22.67 13.48
N ASP A 212 -5.75 -23.23 13.01
CA ASP A 212 -5.85 -24.60 12.49
C ASP A 212 -6.16 -24.57 10.98
N LEU A 213 -5.16 -24.94 10.17
CA LEU A 213 -5.12 -24.66 8.73
C LEU A 213 -5.01 -25.93 7.88
N TRP A 214 -5.42 -25.80 6.60
CA TRP A 214 -5.04 -26.70 5.50
C TRP A 214 -5.30 -28.18 5.79
N PRO A 215 -6.58 -28.57 5.95
CA PRO A 215 -6.92 -29.98 6.13
C PRO A 215 -6.50 -30.80 4.91
N THR A 216 -6.10 -32.05 5.14
CA THR A 216 -5.87 -33.06 4.09
C THR A 216 -6.28 -34.43 4.63
N THR A 217 -6.71 -35.35 3.77
CA THR A 217 -7.24 -36.66 4.20
C THR A 217 -6.84 -37.80 3.27
N ASP A 218 -6.66 -38.99 3.85
CA ASP A 218 -6.32 -40.21 3.11
C ASP A 218 -7.57 -41.05 2.77
N GLN A 219 -7.39 -42.14 2.03
CA GLN A 219 -8.50 -43.01 1.60
C GLN A 219 -9.17 -43.74 2.78
N LYS A 220 -8.53 -43.78 3.95
CA LYS A 220 -9.08 -44.36 5.18
C LYS A 220 -9.90 -43.34 5.98
N GLY A 221 -9.88 -42.06 5.57
CA GLY A 221 -10.58 -40.97 6.25
C GLY A 221 -9.80 -40.38 7.44
N ASN A 222 -8.49 -40.65 7.55
CA ASN A 222 -7.66 -39.96 8.53
C ASN A 222 -7.52 -38.50 8.12
N ILE A 223 -7.66 -37.56 9.06
CA ILE A 223 -7.57 -36.13 8.80
C ILE A 223 -6.27 -35.60 9.40
N TYR A 224 -5.52 -34.85 8.60
CA TYR A 224 -4.32 -34.15 9.01
C TYR A 224 -4.51 -32.65 8.77
N CYS A 225 -3.87 -31.82 9.58
CA CYS A 225 -3.91 -30.37 9.46
C CYS A 225 -2.62 -29.74 10.00
N VAL A 226 -2.54 -28.42 9.90
CA VAL A 226 -1.49 -27.62 10.52
C VAL A 226 -2.06 -26.86 11.71
N SER A 227 -1.30 -26.75 12.80
CA SER A 227 -1.63 -25.89 13.93
C SER A 227 -0.42 -25.15 14.49
N ASP A 228 -0.60 -23.92 14.98
CA ASP A 228 0.40 -23.21 15.81
C ASP A 228 0.20 -23.39 17.33
N GLU A 229 -0.70 -24.28 17.76
CA GLU A 229 -1.09 -24.40 19.19
C GLU A 229 0.06 -24.72 20.15
N ASN A 230 1.01 -25.58 19.76
CA ASN A 230 2.05 -26.07 20.68
C ASN A 230 3.16 -25.05 20.97
N ASN A 231 3.68 -24.36 19.95
CA ASN A 231 4.86 -23.50 20.09
C ASN A 231 4.78 -22.18 19.28
N GLY A 232 3.61 -21.82 18.76
CA GLY A 232 3.44 -20.61 17.95
C GLY A 232 4.02 -20.70 16.53
N GLU A 233 4.54 -21.86 16.14
CA GLU A 233 4.95 -22.17 14.77
C GLU A 233 4.07 -23.28 14.21
N TYR A 234 3.78 -23.19 12.92
CA TYR A 234 2.95 -24.14 12.20
C TYR A 234 3.60 -25.52 12.19
N ASN A 235 2.93 -26.49 12.79
CA ASN A 235 3.35 -27.89 12.87
C ASN A 235 2.25 -28.82 12.38
N LEU A 236 2.63 -30.05 12.02
CA LEU A 236 1.71 -31.06 11.51
C LEU A 236 0.97 -31.76 12.65
N TYR A 237 -0.33 -31.96 12.50
CA TYR A 237 -1.19 -32.66 13.44
C TYR A 237 -2.08 -33.68 12.73
N GLN A 238 -2.51 -34.69 13.48
CA GLN A 238 -3.58 -35.60 13.10
C GLN A 238 -4.82 -35.34 13.97
N LEU A 239 -6.00 -35.35 13.35
CA LEU A 239 -7.29 -35.26 14.02
C LEU A 239 -7.94 -36.64 14.14
N SER A 240 -8.56 -36.90 15.29
CA SER A 240 -9.36 -38.09 15.57
C SER A 240 -10.63 -37.66 16.31
N GLY A 241 -11.72 -37.44 15.57
CA GLY A 241 -12.85 -36.67 16.07
C GLY A 241 -12.39 -35.27 16.45
N LYS A 242 -12.67 -34.82 17.68
CA LYS A 242 -12.18 -33.53 18.20
C LYS A 242 -10.78 -33.58 18.82
N ALA A 243 -10.18 -34.76 18.96
CA ALA A 243 -8.84 -34.88 19.52
C ALA A 243 -7.78 -34.53 18.48
N LYS A 244 -6.82 -33.68 18.85
CA LYS A 244 -5.72 -33.22 18.00
C LYS A 244 -4.38 -33.73 18.56
N THR A 245 -3.59 -34.43 17.73
CA THR A 245 -2.30 -35.04 18.10
C THR A 245 -1.17 -34.43 17.29
N ALA A 246 -0.18 -33.84 17.95
CA ALA A 246 1.00 -33.29 17.28
C ALA A 246 1.87 -34.41 16.67
N LEU A 247 2.23 -34.24 15.40
CA LEU A 247 3.14 -35.14 14.68
C LEU A 247 4.55 -34.55 14.54
N THR A 248 4.68 -33.21 14.61
CA THR A 248 5.97 -32.50 14.56
C THR A 248 6.04 -31.38 15.59
N SER A 249 7.25 -30.89 15.89
CA SER A 249 7.49 -29.74 16.79
C SER A 249 8.67 -28.86 16.32
N PHE A 250 8.68 -28.50 15.04
CA PHE A 250 9.69 -27.62 14.47
C PHE A 250 9.60 -26.20 15.06
N THR A 251 10.74 -25.54 15.13
CA THR A 251 10.89 -24.12 15.49
C THR A 251 10.76 -23.18 14.28
N GLU A 252 10.39 -23.73 13.11
CA GLU A 252 10.12 -23.00 11.88
C GLU A 252 8.86 -23.59 11.26
N SER A 253 7.87 -22.73 11.01
CA SER A 253 6.58 -23.10 10.42
C SER A 253 6.71 -23.96 9.17
N ILE A 254 5.90 -25.03 9.11
CA ILE A 254 5.62 -25.75 7.88
C ILE A 254 4.53 -25.06 7.06
N LYS A 255 4.42 -25.40 5.78
CA LYS A 255 3.31 -24.95 4.91
C LYS A 255 2.76 -26.07 4.02
N ARG A 256 1.48 -25.94 3.67
CA ARG A 256 0.77 -26.70 2.63
C ARG A 256 1.00 -28.24 2.70
N PRO A 257 0.63 -28.91 3.81
CA PRO A 257 0.77 -30.36 3.88
C PRO A 257 -0.19 -31.07 2.92
N PHE A 258 0.24 -32.21 2.37
CA PHE A 258 -0.58 -33.06 1.53
C PHE A 258 -0.28 -34.54 1.80
N VAL A 259 -1.29 -35.32 2.15
CA VAL A 259 -1.15 -36.77 2.43
C VAL A 259 -1.33 -37.60 1.15
N SER A 260 -0.56 -38.69 1.01
CA SER A 260 -0.78 -39.67 -0.06
C SER A 260 -2.07 -40.46 0.17
N ALA A 261 -2.71 -40.95 -0.90
CA ALA A 261 -4.01 -41.64 -0.78
C ALA A 261 -3.95 -42.89 0.12
N ASN A 262 -2.84 -43.64 0.12
CA ASN A 262 -2.63 -44.79 1.01
C ASN A 262 -2.42 -44.41 2.50
N GLY A 263 -2.15 -43.14 2.78
CA GLY A 263 -1.92 -42.60 4.13
C GLY A 263 -0.50 -42.80 4.67
N ASP A 264 0.44 -43.28 3.86
CA ASP A 264 1.78 -43.66 4.34
C ASP A 264 2.72 -42.46 4.49
N LYS A 265 2.51 -41.40 3.68
CA LYS A 265 3.40 -40.23 3.63
C LYS A 265 2.64 -38.92 3.55
N ILE A 266 3.24 -37.88 4.12
CA ILE A 266 2.74 -36.49 4.04
C ILE A 266 3.87 -35.60 3.55
N ALA A 267 3.67 -34.91 2.42
CA ALA A 267 4.60 -33.91 1.91
C ALA A 267 4.24 -32.52 2.45
N PHE A 268 5.23 -31.69 2.74
CA PHE A 268 5.01 -30.30 3.18
C PHE A 268 6.24 -29.44 2.91
N GLU A 269 6.07 -28.12 3.00
CA GLU A 269 7.13 -27.13 2.89
C GLU A 269 7.67 -26.77 4.27
N LYS A 270 8.98 -26.53 4.40
CA LYS A 270 9.59 -25.88 5.56
C LYS A 270 10.87 -25.17 5.12
N GLY A 271 11.04 -23.90 5.46
CA GLY A 271 12.19 -23.10 5.02
C GLY A 271 12.34 -23.06 3.49
N TYR A 272 11.21 -22.97 2.78
CA TYR A 272 11.13 -22.97 1.31
C TYR A 272 11.67 -24.25 0.64
N GLN A 273 11.73 -25.35 1.38
CA GLN A 273 12.19 -26.66 0.90
C GLN A 273 11.12 -27.70 1.18
N LEU A 274 11.18 -28.83 0.47
CA LEU A 274 10.21 -29.91 0.61
C LEU A 274 10.69 -30.96 1.61
N TYR A 275 9.75 -31.51 2.37
CA TYR A 275 9.95 -32.56 3.37
C TYR A 275 8.86 -33.61 3.26
N ILE A 276 9.19 -34.84 3.64
CA ILE A 276 8.26 -35.97 3.73
C ILE A 276 8.20 -36.44 5.19
N TYR A 277 7.00 -36.52 5.75
CA TYR A 277 6.73 -37.23 7.01
C TYR A 277 6.24 -38.66 6.70
N ASP A 278 6.97 -39.65 7.20
CA ASP A 278 6.59 -41.05 7.20
C ASP A 278 5.67 -41.35 8.38
N VAL A 279 4.42 -41.73 8.10
CA VAL A 279 3.36 -41.81 9.11
C VAL A 279 3.58 -42.97 10.07
N ALA A 280 3.95 -44.14 9.55
CA ALA A 280 4.18 -45.34 10.36
C ALA A 280 5.43 -45.22 11.24
N GLY A 281 6.53 -44.73 10.67
CA GLY A 281 7.81 -44.54 11.33
C GLY A 281 7.90 -43.27 12.17
N LYS A 282 6.95 -42.34 12.03
CA LYS A 282 6.88 -41.05 12.72
C LYS A 282 8.14 -40.21 12.56
N LYS A 283 8.66 -40.16 11.34
CA LYS A 283 9.93 -39.51 11.00
C LYS A 283 9.78 -38.57 9.84
N THR A 284 10.45 -37.43 9.92
CA THR A 284 10.57 -36.50 8.80
C THR A 284 11.90 -36.71 8.08
N VAL A 285 11.87 -36.74 6.76
CA VAL A 285 13.04 -36.81 5.88
C VAL A 285 12.99 -35.64 4.91
N GLN A 286 14.15 -35.01 4.66
CA GLN A 286 14.32 -34.04 3.59
C GLN A 286 14.83 -34.78 2.34
N PRO A 287 14.04 -34.93 1.27
CA PRO A 287 14.54 -35.47 0.01
C PRO A 287 15.64 -34.57 -0.57
N ASN A 288 16.72 -35.17 -1.05
CA ASN A 288 17.77 -34.44 -1.78
C ASN A 288 17.32 -34.25 -3.23
N ILE A 289 16.99 -33.02 -3.63
CA ILE A 289 16.44 -32.72 -4.96
C ILE A 289 17.48 -32.01 -5.81
N ALA A 290 17.76 -32.56 -7.00
CA ALA A 290 18.58 -31.93 -8.02
C ALA A 290 17.71 -31.37 -9.15
N LEU A 291 17.89 -30.08 -9.47
CA LEU A 291 17.17 -29.39 -10.55
C LEU A 291 18.13 -29.05 -11.69
N ASN A 292 17.71 -29.32 -12.92
CA ASN A 292 18.39 -28.84 -14.12
C ASN A 292 17.78 -27.49 -14.52
N ARG A 293 18.41 -26.38 -14.13
CA ARG A 293 17.86 -25.03 -14.28
C ARG A 293 18.76 -24.07 -15.07
N ASN A 294 18.16 -23.00 -15.58
CA ASN A 294 18.83 -21.87 -16.20
C ASN A 294 18.51 -20.60 -15.38
N GLN A 295 19.39 -20.24 -14.43
CA GLN A 295 19.18 -19.05 -13.61
C GLN A 295 19.40 -17.78 -14.45
N VAL A 296 18.41 -16.89 -14.48
CA VAL A 296 18.43 -15.67 -15.30
C VAL A 296 18.20 -14.38 -14.51
N LEU A 297 17.83 -14.44 -13.22
CA LEU A 297 17.52 -13.25 -12.43
C LEU A 297 18.71 -12.27 -12.34
N GLY A 298 19.91 -12.80 -12.12
CA GLY A 298 21.15 -12.02 -12.05
C GLY A 298 21.67 -11.52 -13.41
N LYS A 299 20.97 -11.81 -14.52
CA LYS A 299 21.35 -11.27 -15.83
C LYS A 299 20.97 -9.79 -15.91
N LEU A 300 21.82 -9.04 -16.61
CA LEU A 300 21.57 -7.63 -16.87
C LEU A 300 20.30 -7.45 -17.72
N LYS A 301 19.35 -6.68 -17.19
CA LYS A 301 18.15 -6.22 -17.88
C LYS A 301 18.30 -4.74 -18.24
N GLU A 302 17.92 -4.39 -19.46
CA GLU A 302 17.96 -3.01 -19.95
C GLU A 302 16.73 -2.23 -19.47
N PHE A 303 16.96 -1.00 -19.03
CA PHE A 303 15.96 -0.02 -18.62
C PHE A 303 16.22 1.31 -19.31
N ASN A 304 15.21 2.19 -19.37
CA ASN A 304 15.32 3.51 -19.98
C ASN A 304 14.90 4.61 -18.99
N ILE A 305 15.68 5.68 -18.93
CA ILE A 305 15.40 6.85 -18.09
C ILE A 305 14.17 7.66 -18.54
N SER A 306 13.76 7.53 -19.80
CA SER A 306 12.68 8.32 -20.39
C SER A 306 11.37 8.13 -19.63
N GLY A 307 10.83 9.21 -19.07
CA GLY A 307 9.61 9.18 -18.26
C GLY A 307 9.77 8.55 -16.88
N ASN A 308 10.99 8.23 -16.45
CA ASN A 308 11.29 7.49 -15.21
C ASN A 308 12.26 8.24 -14.27
N ILE A 309 12.36 9.57 -14.38
CA ILE A 309 13.20 10.39 -13.50
C ILE A 309 12.45 10.68 -12.18
N SER A 310 13.06 10.36 -11.04
CA SER A 310 12.44 10.54 -9.72
C SER A 310 12.94 11.76 -8.94
N ASP A 311 14.17 12.21 -9.20
CA ASP A 311 14.74 13.41 -8.58
C ASP A 311 15.76 14.07 -9.51
N PHE A 312 16.02 15.37 -9.33
CA PHE A 312 17.07 16.08 -10.06
C PHE A 312 17.54 17.37 -9.36
N ASP A 313 18.72 17.84 -9.76
CA ASP A 313 19.22 19.19 -9.50
C ASP A 313 20.04 19.71 -10.71
N VAL A 314 20.17 21.03 -10.81
CA VAL A 314 20.89 21.72 -11.89
C VAL A 314 22.13 22.39 -11.31
N SER A 315 23.27 22.25 -11.99
CA SER A 315 24.53 22.81 -11.53
C SER A 315 24.44 24.34 -11.41
N PRO A 316 25.10 24.99 -10.44
CA PRO A 316 25.05 26.45 -10.25
C PRO A 316 25.43 27.28 -11.48
N ASP A 317 26.28 26.75 -12.37
CA ASP A 317 26.63 27.38 -13.65
C ASP A 317 25.54 27.26 -14.75
N GLY A 318 24.44 26.55 -14.48
CA GLY A 318 23.31 26.33 -15.39
C GLY A 318 23.60 25.42 -16.57
N LYS A 319 24.74 24.70 -16.57
CA LYS A 319 25.21 23.93 -17.73
C LYS A 319 24.96 22.44 -17.64
N LYS A 320 24.66 21.89 -16.46
CA LYS A 320 24.56 20.45 -16.22
C LYS A 320 23.36 20.12 -15.36
N ILE A 321 22.82 18.93 -15.56
CA ILE A 321 21.73 18.37 -14.75
C ILE A 321 22.25 17.07 -14.16
N ALA A 322 22.03 16.87 -12.87
CA ALA A 322 22.18 15.57 -12.23
C ALA A 322 20.78 15.06 -11.88
N PHE A 323 20.51 13.78 -12.10
CA PHE A 323 19.18 13.23 -11.88
C PHE A 323 19.22 11.76 -11.49
N VAL A 324 18.15 11.31 -10.87
CA VAL A 324 17.95 9.94 -10.40
C VAL A 324 16.90 9.26 -11.26
N SER A 325 17.18 8.04 -11.73
CA SER A 325 16.19 7.19 -12.40
C SER A 325 16.37 5.74 -11.97
N ARG A 326 15.29 5.09 -11.51
CA ARG A 326 15.30 3.73 -10.93
C ARG A 326 16.44 3.51 -9.93
N GLY A 327 16.65 4.47 -9.04
CA GLY A 327 17.69 4.39 -8.01
C GLY A 327 19.13 4.58 -8.50
N GLU A 328 19.35 4.85 -9.79
CA GLU A 328 20.67 5.11 -10.38
C GLU A 328 20.90 6.61 -10.57
N LEU A 329 22.16 7.04 -10.45
CA LEU A 329 22.57 8.44 -10.58
C LEU A 329 23.11 8.73 -11.99
N PHE A 330 22.63 9.81 -12.60
CA PHE A 330 23.04 10.25 -13.93
C PHE A 330 23.41 11.72 -13.94
N VAL A 331 24.24 12.10 -14.91
CA VAL A 331 24.59 13.49 -15.22
C VAL A 331 24.42 13.72 -16.71
N SER A 332 23.89 14.89 -17.08
CA SER A 332 23.77 15.36 -18.46
C SER A 332 24.14 16.84 -18.57
N ASP A 333 24.28 17.35 -19.79
CA ASP A 333 24.22 18.80 -20.03
C ASP A 333 22.80 19.32 -19.81
N SER A 334 22.63 20.64 -19.68
CA SER A 334 21.32 21.23 -19.39
C SER A 334 20.31 21.17 -20.54
N GLU A 335 20.72 20.70 -21.72
CA GLU A 335 19.83 20.37 -22.84
C GLU A 335 19.49 18.87 -22.92
N GLY A 336 20.03 18.03 -22.03
CA GLY A 336 19.73 16.60 -21.98
C GLY A 336 20.40 15.75 -23.08
N LYS A 337 21.34 16.31 -23.84
CA LYS A 337 21.95 15.68 -25.02
C LYS A 337 23.06 14.67 -24.68
N PHE A 338 23.77 14.88 -23.58
CA PHE A 338 24.97 14.12 -23.21
C PHE A 338 24.81 13.41 -21.86
N VAL A 339 23.90 12.43 -21.81
CA VAL A 339 23.62 11.65 -20.60
C VAL A 339 24.75 10.65 -20.32
N ARG A 340 25.14 10.55 -19.05
CA ARG A 340 26.08 9.55 -18.53
C ARG A 340 25.60 8.99 -17.20
N GLN A 341 25.56 7.66 -17.08
CA GLN A 341 25.38 6.97 -15.80
C GLN A 341 26.65 7.08 -14.94
N MET A 342 26.48 7.39 -13.65
CA MET A 342 27.56 7.36 -12.66
C MET A 342 27.79 5.94 -12.13
N PRO A 343 29.03 5.52 -11.84
CA PRO A 343 29.30 4.17 -11.33
C PRO A 343 28.57 3.89 -10.00
N GLY A 344 27.72 2.86 -9.94
CA GLY A 344 26.97 2.45 -8.75
C GLY A 344 27.34 1.05 -8.23
N LYS A 345 26.80 0.69 -7.05
CA LYS A 345 26.98 -0.65 -6.43
C LYS A 345 25.68 -1.46 -6.35
N GLY A 346 24.58 -0.99 -6.94
CA GLY A 346 23.25 -1.64 -6.89
C GLY A 346 22.32 -1.11 -5.79
N GLU A 347 22.84 -0.28 -4.87
CA GLU A 347 22.05 0.46 -3.89
C GLU A 347 21.15 1.53 -4.54
N ARG A 348 20.12 1.99 -3.81
CA ARG A 348 19.16 2.97 -4.32
C ARG A 348 19.58 4.39 -3.97
N VAL A 349 19.82 5.21 -4.98
CA VAL A 349 19.90 6.68 -4.87
C VAL A 349 18.49 7.28 -4.87
N MET A 350 18.23 8.29 -4.04
CA MET A 350 16.89 8.91 -3.95
C MET A 350 16.90 10.41 -4.23
N GLU A 351 17.92 11.11 -3.74
CA GLU A 351 18.06 12.56 -3.90
C GLU A 351 19.44 12.93 -4.41
N VAL A 352 19.53 14.02 -5.19
CA VAL A 352 20.81 14.60 -5.63
C VAL A 352 20.79 16.13 -5.55
N LYS A 353 21.93 16.72 -5.17
CA LYS A 353 22.21 18.15 -5.15
C LYS A 353 23.61 18.46 -5.68
N TRP A 354 23.77 19.59 -6.36
CA TRP A 354 25.04 20.14 -6.79
C TRP A 354 25.66 21.03 -5.71
N LEU A 355 26.95 20.83 -5.44
CA LEU A 355 27.72 21.78 -4.64
C LEU A 355 28.04 23.05 -5.46
N LYS A 356 28.49 24.09 -4.75
CA LYS A 356 28.77 25.43 -5.27
C LYS A 356 29.78 25.44 -6.43
N ASP A 357 30.68 24.47 -6.48
CA ASP A 357 31.75 24.36 -7.47
C ASP A 357 31.26 23.91 -8.87
N SER A 358 29.99 23.53 -9.02
CA SER A 358 29.41 22.96 -10.25
C SER A 358 30.13 21.70 -10.76
N LYS A 359 30.84 21.00 -9.86
CA LYS A 359 31.63 19.79 -10.13
C LYS A 359 31.30 18.64 -9.20
N THR A 360 30.88 18.93 -7.97
CA THR A 360 30.65 17.91 -6.94
C THR A 360 29.16 17.71 -6.71
N LEU A 361 28.76 16.45 -6.57
CA LEU A 361 27.41 16.02 -6.22
C LEU A 361 27.38 15.57 -4.76
N LEU A 362 26.33 15.98 -4.05
CA LEU A 362 25.87 15.39 -2.79
C LEU A 362 24.59 14.61 -3.10
N TYR A 363 24.47 13.37 -2.65
CA TYR A 363 23.31 12.53 -2.96
C TYR A 363 23.00 11.57 -1.81
N SER A 364 21.73 11.18 -1.68
CA SER A 364 21.33 10.12 -0.75
C SER A 364 21.42 8.76 -1.44
N GLN A 365 21.87 7.74 -0.71
CA GLN A 365 21.90 6.37 -1.18
C GLN A 365 21.58 5.42 0.00
N THR A 366 20.97 4.27 -0.27
CA THR A 366 20.80 3.24 0.75
C THR A 366 22.15 2.66 1.21
N TYR A 367 22.26 2.45 2.52
CA TYR A 367 23.35 1.78 3.21
C TYR A 367 22.72 0.92 4.30
N GLN A 368 22.85 -0.41 4.18
CA GLN A 368 22.16 -1.38 5.04
C GLN A 368 20.63 -1.20 5.09
N GLY A 369 20.04 -0.68 4.02
CA GLY A 369 18.62 -0.35 3.93
C GLY A 369 18.23 1.07 4.37
N TYR A 370 19.11 1.79 5.08
CA TYR A 370 18.86 3.16 5.55
C TYR A 370 19.41 4.20 4.57
N GLN A 371 18.71 5.34 4.44
CA GLN A 371 19.17 6.45 3.60
C GLN A 371 20.33 7.20 4.25
N ASN A 372 21.47 7.29 3.56
CA ASN A 372 22.68 7.98 4.02
C ASN A 372 23.24 8.94 2.97
N TRP A 373 24.04 9.92 3.39
CA TRP A 373 24.61 10.94 2.51
C TRP A 373 25.97 10.52 1.94
N PHE A 374 26.14 10.73 0.65
CA PHE A 374 27.37 10.46 -0.09
C PHE A 374 27.74 11.67 -0.95
N SER A 375 29.03 11.82 -1.27
CA SER A 375 29.47 12.80 -2.26
C SER A 375 30.46 12.22 -3.26
N ARG A 376 30.48 12.80 -4.46
CA ARG A 376 31.43 12.46 -5.52
C ARG A 376 31.56 13.55 -6.57
N THR A 377 32.59 13.49 -7.40
CA THR A 377 32.68 14.36 -8.59
C THR A 377 31.70 13.90 -9.68
N ALA A 378 31.04 14.85 -10.33
CA ALA A 378 30.02 14.62 -11.36
C ALA A 378 30.58 14.09 -12.69
N ASP A 379 31.90 14.12 -12.87
CA ASP A 379 32.58 13.48 -14.00
C ASP A 379 32.79 11.97 -13.81
N GLY A 380 32.42 11.43 -12.64
CA GLY A 380 32.52 10.03 -12.27
C GLY A 380 33.95 9.52 -12.06
N LYS A 381 34.96 10.40 -12.03
CA LYS A 381 36.38 10.02 -11.88
C LYS A 381 36.88 10.04 -10.43
N GLY A 382 36.24 10.79 -9.55
CA GLY A 382 36.58 10.88 -8.13
C GLY A 382 36.08 9.69 -7.31
N GLU A 383 36.71 9.48 -6.16
CA GLU A 383 36.24 8.53 -5.15
C GLU A 383 34.89 8.94 -4.57
N VAL A 384 34.15 7.95 -4.08
CA VAL A 384 32.88 8.16 -3.38
C VAL A 384 33.18 8.38 -1.90
N ASN A 385 32.79 9.53 -1.36
CA ASN A 385 32.89 9.82 0.06
C ASN A 385 31.58 9.43 0.74
N HIS A 386 31.65 8.52 1.72
CA HIS A 386 30.54 8.17 2.59
C HIS A 386 30.50 9.16 3.77
N LEU A 387 29.46 9.98 3.87
CA LEU A 387 29.43 11.11 4.80
C LEU A 387 28.71 10.78 6.12
N THR A 388 27.72 9.88 6.07
CA THR A 388 26.97 9.41 7.24
C THR A 388 26.85 7.90 7.18
N GLU A 389 26.85 7.23 8.33
CA GLU A 389 26.65 5.77 8.44
C GLU A 389 25.53 5.47 9.44
N ASP A 390 24.51 6.32 9.43
CA ASP A 390 23.40 6.28 10.39
C ASP A 390 22.50 5.07 10.10
N LEU A 391 22.09 4.35 11.17
CA LEU A 391 21.05 3.31 11.12
C LEU A 391 19.66 3.93 11.32
N ARG A 392 19.38 4.95 10.50
CA ARG A 392 18.12 5.70 10.41
C ARG A 392 18.14 6.49 9.12
N ASN A 393 16.97 6.85 8.60
CA ASN A 393 16.88 7.52 7.31
C ASN A 393 17.24 9.02 7.39
N ASN A 394 18.26 9.42 6.63
CA ASN A 394 18.62 10.81 6.36
C ASN A 394 17.98 11.27 5.04
N ARG A 395 17.13 12.31 5.09
CA ARG A 395 16.25 12.71 3.97
C ARG A 395 15.96 14.21 3.93
N ASP A 396 15.36 14.66 2.84
CA ASP A 396 14.78 16.00 2.67
C ASP A 396 15.81 17.12 2.83
N ILE A 397 16.90 17.04 2.06
CA ILE A 397 18.01 17.99 2.18
C ILE A 397 17.78 19.30 1.40
N SER A 398 17.98 20.42 2.10
CA SER A 398 17.87 21.78 1.56
C SER A 398 19.16 22.56 1.82
N PHE A 399 19.57 23.41 0.87
CA PHE A 399 20.77 24.24 1.00
C PHE A 399 20.40 25.68 1.35
N ASN A 400 21.27 26.39 2.07
CA ASN A 400 21.15 27.83 2.21
C ASN A 400 21.53 28.55 0.90
N ALA A 401 21.16 29.83 0.78
CA ALA A 401 21.28 30.59 -0.47
C ALA A 401 22.71 30.68 -1.04
N ASP A 402 23.75 30.68 -0.18
CA ASP A 402 25.15 30.76 -0.60
C ASP A 402 25.80 29.39 -0.87
N ARG A 403 25.05 28.30 -0.67
CA ARG A 403 25.46 26.88 -0.76
C ARG A 403 26.68 26.56 0.11
N THR A 404 26.73 27.09 1.32
CA THR A 404 27.78 26.75 2.32
C THR A 404 27.29 25.78 3.39
N LYS A 405 25.98 25.68 3.61
CA LYS A 405 25.35 24.79 4.58
C LYS A 405 24.13 24.10 3.98
N ALA A 406 23.85 22.91 4.50
CA ALA A 406 22.61 22.20 4.26
C ALA A 406 21.89 21.87 5.56
N VAL A 407 20.59 21.62 5.48
CA VAL A 407 19.71 21.17 6.55
C VAL A 407 18.92 19.97 6.04
N TYR A 408 18.72 18.96 6.89
CA TYR A 408 18.01 17.73 6.53
C TYR A 408 17.41 17.07 7.78
N LEU A 409 16.53 16.09 7.58
CA LEU A 409 15.90 15.31 8.65
C LEU A 409 16.62 13.98 8.83
N SER A 410 16.87 13.58 10.08
CA SER A 410 17.49 12.30 10.42
C SER A 410 16.61 11.52 11.39
N GLY A 411 16.20 10.31 10.99
CA GLY A 411 15.33 9.49 11.82
C GLY A 411 13.94 10.08 12.01
N ARG A 412 13.36 9.82 13.17
CA ARG A 412 12.02 10.30 13.58
C ARG A 412 12.07 11.61 14.36
N ASP A 413 13.27 12.05 14.73
CA ASP A 413 13.46 12.88 15.90
C ASP A 413 14.51 13.99 15.78
N GLU A 414 15.22 14.11 14.64
CA GLU A 414 16.32 15.08 14.52
C GLU A 414 16.24 15.95 13.25
N VAL A 415 16.51 17.24 13.43
CA VAL A 415 16.91 18.15 12.34
C VAL A 415 18.42 18.36 12.45
N ARG A 416 19.13 18.09 11.35
CA ARG A 416 20.60 18.18 11.27
C ARG A 416 21.04 19.25 10.28
N THR A 417 22.20 19.83 10.52
CA THR A 417 22.90 20.70 9.58
C THR A 417 24.17 20.02 9.08
N LEU A 418 24.52 20.26 7.81
CA LEU A 418 25.74 19.77 7.17
C LEU A 418 26.54 20.96 6.65
N ASP A 419 27.77 21.13 7.11
CA ASP A 419 28.70 22.11 6.54
C ASP A 419 29.20 21.59 5.19
N LEU A 420 28.94 22.32 4.10
CA LEU A 420 29.22 21.83 2.74
C LEU A 420 30.69 21.97 2.33
N GLY A 421 31.51 22.69 3.10
CA GLY A 421 32.95 22.79 2.87
C GLY A 421 33.72 21.64 3.51
N SER A 422 33.40 21.32 4.76
CA SER A 422 34.02 20.24 5.53
C SER A 422 33.29 18.90 5.45
N LEU A 423 32.04 18.91 4.95
CA LEU A 423 31.13 17.76 4.87
C LEU A 423 30.82 17.13 6.24
N LYS A 424 30.85 17.92 7.31
CA LYS A 424 30.52 17.46 8.67
C LYS A 424 29.06 17.74 9.02
N SER A 425 28.36 16.70 9.45
CA SER A 425 26.97 16.77 9.92
C SER A 425 26.88 16.94 11.45
N GLN A 426 25.88 17.68 11.91
CA GLN A 426 25.59 17.87 13.34
C GLN A 426 24.08 18.04 13.60
N THR A 427 23.59 17.49 14.70
CA THR A 427 22.21 17.71 15.18
C THR A 427 22.06 19.07 15.81
N VAL A 428 21.02 19.80 15.39
CA VAL A 428 20.71 21.15 15.91
C VAL A 428 19.38 21.19 16.66
N ILE A 429 18.43 20.32 16.32
CA ILE A 429 17.11 20.23 16.97
C ILE A 429 16.79 18.75 17.21
N LYS A 430 16.20 18.46 18.37
CA LYS A 430 15.50 17.21 18.68
C LYS A 430 14.05 17.50 19.00
N ASP A 431 13.12 16.93 18.24
CA ASP A 431 11.67 17.10 18.40
C ASP A 431 10.93 15.94 17.72
N GLU A 432 9.61 15.86 17.83
CA GLU A 432 8.80 14.84 17.16
C GLU A 432 8.58 15.19 15.67
N ILE A 433 9.40 14.63 14.77
CA ILE A 433 9.37 14.93 13.33
C ILE A 433 8.61 13.86 12.52
N TRP A 434 8.61 12.62 13.02
CA TRP A 434 8.22 11.38 12.33
C TRP A 434 9.11 11.03 11.13
N GLY A 435 9.31 9.73 10.87
CA GLY A 435 10.18 9.23 9.80
C GLY A 435 9.64 9.45 8.37
N PHE A 436 8.40 9.89 8.23
CA PHE A 436 7.70 10.18 6.97
C PHE A 436 6.54 11.15 7.23
N GLN A 437 5.86 11.62 6.17
CA GLN A 437 4.76 12.61 6.26
C GLN A 437 5.14 13.91 6.99
N ASN A 438 6.40 14.31 6.85
CA ASN A 438 6.96 15.56 7.37
C ASN A 438 7.13 16.59 6.24
N SER A 439 7.45 17.82 6.61
CA SER A 439 7.85 18.86 5.65
C SER A 439 9.36 18.99 5.59
N SER A 440 9.91 19.21 4.40
CA SER A 440 11.34 19.43 4.22
C SER A 440 11.80 20.69 4.98
N PRO A 441 12.88 20.62 5.78
CA PRO A 441 13.40 21.79 6.48
C PRO A 441 14.09 22.75 5.50
N SER A 442 14.16 24.03 5.86
CA SER A 442 14.80 25.05 5.01
C SER A 442 15.45 26.18 5.82
N PHE A 443 16.43 26.85 5.22
CA PHE A 443 17.01 28.07 5.80
C PHE A 443 16.16 29.29 5.44
N SER A 444 16.13 30.28 6.32
CA SER A 444 15.69 31.63 5.96
C SER A 444 16.56 32.23 4.86
N PRO A 445 16.04 33.21 4.07
CA PRO A 445 16.81 33.85 3.01
C PRO A 445 18.13 34.52 3.46
N ASP A 446 18.19 34.96 4.71
CA ASP A 446 19.38 35.55 5.34
C ASP A 446 20.30 34.50 6.01
N GLY A 447 19.89 33.23 6.06
CA GLY A 447 20.63 32.11 6.63
C GLY A 447 20.68 32.06 8.16
N ASN A 448 19.94 32.90 8.87
CA ASN A 448 19.97 32.98 10.34
C ASN A 448 18.98 32.03 11.05
N TYR A 449 17.94 31.57 10.35
CA TYR A 449 16.90 30.70 10.91
C TYR A 449 16.77 29.40 10.11
N LEU A 450 16.35 28.35 10.79
CA LEU A 450 15.79 27.14 10.17
C LEU A 450 14.29 27.12 10.33
N LEU A 451 13.56 26.72 9.28
CA LEU A 451 12.12 26.48 9.27
C LEU A 451 11.89 24.98 9.14
N PHE A 452 11.01 24.42 9.96
CA PHE A 452 10.66 23.00 9.97
C PHE A 452 9.26 22.80 10.56
N THR A 453 8.74 21.57 10.47
CA THR A 453 7.53 21.18 11.18
C THR A 453 7.82 20.12 12.23
N ALA A 454 7.05 20.13 13.31
CA ALA A 454 7.03 19.08 14.34
C ALA A 454 5.59 18.76 14.73
N MET A 455 5.38 17.56 15.26
CA MET A 455 4.05 17.02 15.55
C MET A 455 3.57 17.44 16.94
N ARG A 456 2.31 17.86 17.03
CA ARG A 456 1.60 18.17 18.29
C ARG A 456 0.19 17.62 18.18
N ASN A 457 -0.16 16.65 19.03
CA ASN A 457 -1.46 15.95 18.98
C ASN A 457 -1.80 15.43 17.58
N PHE A 458 -0.85 14.74 16.92
CA PHE A 458 -0.95 14.25 15.55
C PHE A 458 -1.02 15.32 14.45
N GLU A 459 -0.98 16.61 14.77
CA GLU A 459 -1.02 17.69 13.78
C GLU A 459 0.36 18.36 13.63
N GLN A 460 0.68 18.82 12.42
CA GLN A 460 1.93 19.55 12.19
C GLN A 460 1.81 21.00 12.64
N ASP A 461 2.80 21.46 13.40
CA ASP A 461 3.02 22.88 13.70
C ASP A 461 4.28 23.40 12.99
N ILE A 462 4.30 24.69 12.68
CA ILE A 462 5.43 25.36 12.02
C ILE A 462 6.35 25.97 13.08
N PHE A 463 7.62 25.63 13.01
CA PHE A 463 8.66 26.12 13.93
C PHE A 463 9.76 26.86 13.19
N VAL A 464 10.37 27.81 13.91
CA VAL A 464 11.64 28.41 13.51
C VAL A 464 12.70 28.23 14.60
N HIS A 465 13.93 27.97 14.19
CA HIS A 465 15.09 27.86 15.08
C HIS A 465 16.14 28.88 14.69
N ASN A 466 16.51 29.75 15.64
CA ASN A 466 17.56 30.75 15.44
C ASN A 466 18.95 30.10 15.63
N LEU A 467 19.75 30.05 14.56
CA LEU A 467 21.05 29.39 14.56
C LEU A 467 22.11 30.09 15.42
N LYS A 468 21.92 31.36 15.77
CA LYS A 468 22.86 32.13 16.59
C LYS A 468 22.56 31.99 18.08
N SER A 469 21.29 32.10 18.46
CA SER A 469 20.88 32.00 19.87
C SER A 469 20.57 30.57 20.32
N GLY A 470 20.31 29.65 19.37
CA GLY A 470 19.84 28.29 19.65
C GLY A 470 18.37 28.21 20.08
N GLN A 471 17.62 29.32 20.00
CA GLN A 471 16.21 29.38 20.42
C GLN A 471 15.29 28.83 19.34
N THR A 472 14.40 27.91 19.72
CA THR A 472 13.31 27.38 18.88
C THR A 472 11.97 27.99 19.30
N THR A 473 11.16 28.41 18.32
CA THR A 473 9.86 29.05 18.53
C THR A 473 8.77 28.36 17.68
N ASN A 474 7.66 27.98 18.31
CA ASN A 474 6.45 27.51 17.61
C ASN A 474 5.64 28.72 17.10
N LEU A 475 5.47 28.84 15.78
CA LEU A 475 4.77 29.97 15.17
C LEU A 475 3.25 29.79 15.16
N THR A 476 2.77 28.57 14.95
CA THR A 476 1.34 28.29 14.71
C THR A 476 0.63 27.86 15.98
N ASN A 477 1.08 26.79 16.64
CA ASN A 477 0.44 26.22 17.83
C ASN A 477 -1.08 26.06 17.66
N THR A 478 -1.50 25.43 16.57
CA THR A 478 -2.91 25.22 16.22
C THR A 478 -3.25 23.74 16.35
N GLY A 479 -4.46 23.39 16.80
CA GLY A 479 -4.90 21.99 16.92
C GLY A 479 -5.23 21.33 15.58
N VAL A 480 -4.63 21.81 14.49
CA VAL A 480 -4.85 21.41 13.09
C VAL A 480 -3.52 21.53 12.36
N SER A 481 -3.30 20.74 11.32
CA SER A 481 -2.02 20.76 10.61
C SER A 481 -1.80 22.08 9.85
N GLU A 482 -0.61 22.61 10.03
CA GLU A 482 -0.03 23.76 9.34
C GLU A 482 1.27 23.26 8.68
N THR A 483 1.20 22.88 7.41
CA THR A 483 2.23 22.06 6.76
C THR A 483 2.81 22.68 5.49
N ASN A 484 3.88 22.07 4.97
CA ASN A 484 4.65 22.49 3.81
C ASN A 484 5.07 23.98 3.88
N PRO A 485 5.71 24.43 4.99
CA PRO A 485 6.05 25.83 5.15
C PRO A 485 7.18 26.24 4.20
N TYR A 486 7.08 27.45 3.64
CA TYR A 486 8.02 27.98 2.64
C TYR A 486 8.32 29.46 2.87
N TRP A 487 9.60 29.84 2.90
CA TRP A 487 10.01 31.24 3.04
C TRP A 487 9.72 32.05 1.78
N SER A 488 9.23 33.28 1.94
CA SER A 488 9.31 34.24 0.84
C SER A 488 10.76 34.64 0.55
N PRO A 489 11.18 34.80 -0.71
CA PRO A 489 12.57 35.17 -1.03
C PRO A 489 13.03 36.51 -0.43
N ASP A 490 12.10 37.44 -0.17
CA ASP A 490 12.36 38.72 0.50
C ASP A 490 12.39 38.64 2.03
N GLY A 491 12.14 37.46 2.62
CA GLY A 491 12.19 37.25 4.07
C GLY A 491 11.04 37.87 4.86
N LYS A 492 9.95 38.27 4.22
CA LYS A 492 8.81 38.93 4.85
C LYS A 492 7.67 38.00 5.24
N TYR A 493 7.55 36.83 4.61
CA TYR A 493 6.44 35.90 4.82
C TYR A 493 6.90 34.45 4.96
N ILE A 494 6.10 33.66 5.68
CA ILE A 494 6.08 32.19 5.56
C ILE A 494 4.75 31.79 4.92
N TYR A 495 4.81 31.00 3.85
CA TYR A 495 3.67 30.40 3.18
C TYR A 495 3.47 28.97 3.66
N PHE A 496 2.24 28.48 3.76
CA PHE A 496 1.96 27.11 4.21
C PHE A 496 0.55 26.67 3.77
N ALA A 497 0.29 25.36 3.83
CA ALA A 497 -1.02 24.77 3.57
C ALA A 497 -1.71 24.37 4.87
N SER A 498 -3.02 24.63 4.99
CA SER A 498 -3.80 24.21 6.16
C SER A 498 -5.31 24.16 5.87
N ASN A 499 -6.02 23.27 6.58
CA ASN A 499 -7.44 23.47 6.87
C ASN A 499 -7.58 24.00 8.30
N ARG A 500 -7.66 25.32 8.43
CA ARG A 500 -7.67 25.99 9.76
C ARG A 500 -8.92 25.74 10.60
N THR A 501 -9.87 24.93 10.12
CA THR A 501 -11.13 24.61 10.81
C THR A 501 -11.32 23.13 11.12
N LYS A 502 -10.42 22.25 10.65
CA LYS A 502 -10.55 20.80 10.84
C LYS A 502 -9.18 20.11 10.98
N PRO A 503 -9.00 19.21 11.97
CA PRO A 503 -7.81 18.37 12.07
C PRO A 503 -7.59 17.53 10.81
N SER A 504 -6.34 17.22 10.50
CA SER A 504 -5.98 16.37 9.36
C SER A 504 -6.07 14.89 9.70
N TYR A 505 -5.79 14.50 10.94
CA TYR A 505 -5.92 13.10 11.34
C TYR A 505 -7.34 12.76 11.77
N PRO A 506 -7.83 11.55 11.43
CA PRO A 506 -7.17 10.49 10.65
C PRO A 506 -7.40 10.57 9.12
N THR A 507 -8.19 11.54 8.63
CA THR A 507 -8.67 11.58 7.23
C THR A 507 -7.62 12.01 6.19
N GLY A 508 -6.47 12.50 6.65
CA GLY A 508 -5.62 13.40 5.89
C GLY A 508 -6.22 14.81 5.80
N MET A 509 -5.40 15.77 5.39
CA MET A 509 -5.84 17.15 5.17
C MET A 509 -6.83 17.20 3.99
N GLN A 510 -7.98 17.84 4.17
CA GLN A 510 -9.03 18.00 3.15
C GLN A 510 -9.45 19.47 3.10
N ASN A 511 -9.86 19.98 1.94
CA ASN A 511 -10.29 21.38 1.77
C ASN A 511 -9.30 22.41 2.34
N SER A 512 -8.00 22.13 2.22
CA SER A 512 -6.95 23.05 2.66
C SER A 512 -6.78 24.22 1.71
N SER A 513 -6.38 25.36 2.28
CA SER A 513 -5.98 26.55 1.55
C SER A 513 -4.49 26.84 1.72
N ILE A 514 -3.93 27.64 0.82
CA ILE A 514 -2.61 28.23 0.99
C ILE A 514 -2.75 29.56 1.73
N PHE A 515 -1.99 29.70 2.81
CA PHE A 515 -1.91 30.91 3.61
C PHE A 515 -0.50 31.52 3.51
N ARG A 516 -0.40 32.81 3.83
CA ARG A 516 0.87 33.46 4.17
C ARG A 516 0.78 34.14 5.52
N MET A 517 1.87 34.12 6.27
CA MET A 517 2.04 34.77 7.57
C MET A 517 3.10 35.85 7.45
N ALA A 518 2.72 37.12 7.68
CA ALA A 518 3.68 38.23 7.67
C ALA A 518 4.51 38.24 8.96
N LEU A 519 5.84 38.26 8.82
CA LEU A 519 6.77 38.12 9.94
C LEU A 519 6.99 39.41 10.74
N THR A 520 6.65 40.56 10.15
CA THR A 520 6.57 41.86 10.80
C THR A 520 5.33 42.60 10.35
N ASN A 521 4.99 43.68 11.06
CA ASN A 521 3.95 44.60 10.62
C ASN A 521 4.52 45.63 9.63
N PHE A 522 4.13 45.56 8.37
CA PHE A 522 4.52 46.50 7.32
C PHE A 522 3.36 46.72 6.34
N ASP A 523 3.32 47.92 5.75
CA ASP A 523 2.32 48.25 4.73
C ASP A 523 2.79 47.87 3.32
N GLN A 524 1.85 47.80 2.38
CA GLN A 524 2.15 47.68 0.96
C GLN A 524 2.84 48.95 0.43
N PRO A 525 3.62 48.85 -0.66
CA PRO A 525 4.16 50.03 -1.32
C PRO A 525 3.05 51.04 -1.66
N TYR A 526 3.26 52.32 -1.41
CA TYR A 526 2.31 53.38 -1.77
C TYR A 526 2.47 53.79 -3.23
N ARG A 527 1.35 54.08 -3.92
CA ARG A 527 1.37 54.60 -5.29
C ARG A 527 2.12 55.92 -5.38
N SER A 528 1.98 56.78 -4.36
CA SER A 528 2.70 58.05 -4.26
C SER A 528 4.21 57.84 -4.22
N ALA A 529 4.71 56.87 -3.45
CA ALA A 529 6.14 56.57 -3.40
C ALA A 529 6.67 56.12 -4.78
N LYS A 530 5.92 55.30 -5.53
CA LYS A 530 6.27 54.93 -6.90
C LYS A 530 6.19 56.08 -7.90
N PHE A 531 5.24 57.00 -7.70
CA PHE A 531 5.15 58.21 -8.49
C PHE A 531 6.35 59.13 -8.23
N ASP A 532 6.74 59.33 -6.97
CA ASP A 532 7.88 60.14 -6.57
C ASP A 532 9.21 59.56 -7.09
N GLU A 533 9.33 58.23 -7.16
CA GLU A 533 10.47 57.53 -7.81
C GLU A 533 10.66 57.96 -9.29
N LEU A 534 9.61 58.36 -10.01
CA LEU A 534 9.71 58.84 -11.41
C LEU A 534 10.45 60.18 -11.52
N PHE A 535 10.48 60.95 -10.44
CA PHE A 535 11.12 62.28 -10.38
C PHE A 535 12.43 62.25 -9.59
N ALA A 536 12.81 61.09 -9.04
CA ALA A 536 14.11 60.91 -8.42
C ALA A 536 15.21 61.05 -9.48
N GLN A 537 16.10 62.04 -9.32
CA GLN A 537 17.24 62.17 -10.22
C GLN A 537 18.12 60.91 -10.11
N PRO A 538 18.59 60.34 -11.23
CA PRO A 538 19.48 59.19 -11.19
C PRO A 538 20.70 59.54 -10.34
N ALA A 539 20.96 58.73 -9.31
CA ALA A 539 22.09 58.95 -8.42
C ALA A 539 23.39 58.93 -9.23
N VAL A 540 23.98 60.11 -9.45
CA VAL A 540 25.37 60.25 -9.87
C VAL A 540 26.21 59.56 -8.81
N LYS A 541 26.99 58.55 -9.21
CA LYS A 541 28.10 58.02 -8.41
C LYS A 541 28.99 59.20 -8.00
N LYS A 542 28.81 59.71 -6.79
CA LYS A 542 29.76 60.61 -6.15
C LYS A 542 30.58 59.77 -5.18
N ASP A 543 31.82 59.54 -5.56
CA ASP A 543 32.89 59.23 -4.62
C ASP A 543 32.96 60.35 -3.58
N SER A 544 32.38 60.12 -2.41
CA SER A 544 32.50 61.03 -1.28
C SER A 544 33.75 60.67 -0.48
N VAL A 545 34.84 61.34 -0.85
CA VAL A 545 35.95 61.66 0.05
C VAL A 545 35.36 62.30 1.31
N ALA A 546 35.43 61.59 2.44
CA ALA A 546 35.04 62.13 3.73
C ALA A 546 36.13 63.06 4.28
N ASN A 547 35.76 64.32 4.46
CA ASN A 547 36.52 65.34 5.16
C ASN A 547 36.74 64.99 6.64
N LYS A 548 38.00 65.08 7.09
CA LYS A 548 38.41 65.18 8.49
C LYS A 548 37.91 66.50 9.13
N PRO A 549 37.65 66.52 10.45
CA PRO A 549 37.86 67.71 11.28
C PRO A 549 39.31 67.77 11.80
N LYS A 550 39.90 68.98 11.85
CA LYS A 550 41.24 69.28 12.37
C LYS A 550 41.24 69.50 13.89
N ALA A 551 42.25 68.96 14.60
CA ALA A 551 43.18 69.65 15.52
C ALA A 551 44.20 68.63 16.11
N PRO A 552 45.34 69.01 16.73
CA PRO A 552 46.55 69.53 16.09
C PRO A 552 47.85 68.72 16.38
N LYS A 553 48.81 68.82 15.45
CA LYS A 553 50.29 68.62 15.50
C LYS A 553 50.91 67.61 16.48
N LYS A 554 51.69 66.67 15.91
CA LYS A 554 53.14 66.51 16.17
C LYS A 554 53.82 65.64 15.09
N GLU A 555 55.02 66.05 14.73
CA GLU A 555 55.93 65.48 13.71
C GLU A 555 56.49 64.11 14.12
N ASN A 556 56.70 63.21 13.15
CA ASN A 556 58.03 62.73 12.73
C ASN A 556 57.94 61.56 11.74
N ASP A 557 58.63 61.75 10.61
CA ASP A 557 59.44 60.82 9.81
C ASP A 557 59.17 59.31 9.81
N ALA A 558 58.93 58.74 8.63
CA ALA A 558 59.95 57.98 7.88
C ALA A 558 59.38 57.39 6.57
N LYS A 559 60.19 57.50 5.51
CA LYS A 559 60.02 56.92 4.17
C LYS A 559 60.52 55.47 4.13
N ASP A 560 59.83 54.59 3.42
CA ASP A 560 60.41 53.68 2.39
C ASP A 560 59.27 52.92 1.68
N LYS A 561 58.95 53.25 0.42
CA LYS A 561 59.47 52.68 -0.83
C LYS A 561 59.15 51.20 -1.06
N SER A 562 58.01 50.99 -1.73
CA SER A 562 57.72 49.82 -2.56
C SER A 562 58.28 49.99 -3.97
N ASN A 563 58.77 48.88 -4.54
CA ASN A 563 59.01 48.64 -5.97
C ASN A 563 58.11 47.43 -6.32
N SER A 564 57.04 47.55 -7.11
CA SER A 564 56.95 47.71 -8.57
C SER A 564 57.28 46.43 -9.37
N ASN A 565 56.23 45.91 -10.05
CA ASN A 565 56.17 45.22 -11.37
C ASN A 565 54.99 44.23 -11.36
N ALA A 566 53.81 44.51 -11.93
CA ALA A 566 53.42 44.82 -13.32
C ALA A 566 53.44 43.60 -14.27
N ASP A 567 52.26 43.02 -14.54
CA ASP A 567 51.69 42.73 -15.88
C ASP A 567 50.30 42.05 -15.71
N LYS A 568 49.19 42.70 -16.06
CA LYS A 568 48.51 42.83 -17.38
C LYS A 568 47.44 41.75 -17.66
N ASN A 569 46.19 42.21 -17.52
CA ASN A 569 45.03 42.07 -18.42
C ASN A 569 44.57 40.70 -18.95
N LYS A 570 43.35 40.29 -18.53
CA LYS A 570 42.24 39.79 -19.37
C LYS A 570 40.88 40.03 -18.67
N PRO A 571 39.75 40.12 -19.41
CA PRO A 571 38.67 41.04 -19.15
C PRO A 571 37.65 40.54 -18.12
N ALA A 572 37.18 41.47 -17.27
CA ALA A 572 36.10 41.24 -16.32
C ALA A 572 34.75 41.12 -17.04
N ALA A 573 33.97 40.13 -16.61
CA ALA A 573 32.59 39.90 -17.01
C ALA A 573 31.68 41.07 -16.55
N PRO A 574 30.50 41.26 -17.18
CA PRO A 574 29.60 42.37 -16.89
C PRO A 574 29.11 42.33 -15.44
N GLY A 575 29.08 43.51 -14.81
CA GLY A 575 28.79 43.68 -13.40
C GLY A 575 27.39 43.22 -13.00
N SER A 576 27.33 42.38 -11.97
CA SER A 576 26.14 42.18 -11.15
C SER A 576 25.90 43.42 -10.29
N GLU A 577 24.69 43.95 -10.30
CA GLU A 577 24.22 44.93 -9.32
C GLU A 577 24.47 44.44 -7.88
N PRO A 578 24.72 45.33 -6.91
CA PRO A 578 24.85 44.94 -5.51
C PRO A 578 23.54 44.29 -5.03
N LYS A 579 23.59 42.99 -4.69
CA LYS A 579 22.46 42.28 -4.08
C LYS A 579 22.06 43.02 -2.80
N LYS A 580 20.82 43.53 -2.74
CA LYS A 580 20.21 44.03 -1.50
C LYS A 580 20.31 42.92 -0.44
N THR A 581 20.87 43.25 0.72
CA THR A 581 20.96 42.32 1.85
C THR A 581 19.55 42.07 2.39
N VAL A 582 19.03 40.85 2.22
CA VAL A 582 17.77 40.42 2.85
C VAL A 582 18.04 40.18 4.33
N LEU A 583 17.23 40.75 5.20
CA LEU A 583 17.29 40.53 6.66
C LEU A 583 15.93 40.04 7.13
N VAL A 584 15.89 38.87 7.75
CA VAL A 584 14.64 38.37 8.34
C VAL A 584 14.43 38.99 9.71
N GLN A 585 13.30 39.66 9.86
CA GLN A 585 12.82 40.18 11.14
C GLN A 585 11.61 39.35 11.56
N LEU A 586 11.58 38.92 12.82
CA LEU A 586 10.52 38.08 13.38
C LEU A 586 9.93 38.79 14.60
N ASP A 587 8.75 39.38 14.41
CA ASP A 587 7.92 39.93 15.47
C ASP A 587 6.88 38.88 15.88
N LEU A 588 6.90 38.45 17.13
CA LEU A 588 5.97 37.43 17.62
C LEU A 588 4.64 38.02 18.10
N GLU A 589 4.60 39.31 18.42
CA GLU A 589 3.37 39.96 18.88
C GLU A 589 2.37 40.04 17.73
N GLY A 590 1.14 39.54 17.94
CA GLY A 590 0.09 39.53 16.91
C GLY A 590 0.40 38.71 15.65
N LEU A 591 1.40 37.82 15.67
CA LEU A 591 1.84 37.08 14.48
C LEU A 591 0.72 36.30 13.77
N ARG A 592 -0.18 35.69 14.56
CA ARG A 592 -1.29 34.89 14.03
C ARG A 592 -2.42 35.72 13.44
N ASP A 593 -2.54 36.98 13.84
CA ASP A 593 -3.50 37.93 13.29
C ASP A 593 -3.06 38.42 11.89
N ARG A 594 -1.79 38.20 11.52
CA ARG A 594 -1.19 38.52 10.22
C ARG A 594 -1.19 37.36 9.23
N ILE A 595 -2.02 36.35 9.47
CA ILE A 595 -2.21 35.21 8.56
C ILE A 595 -3.36 35.54 7.60
N GLU A 596 -3.10 35.44 6.30
CA GLU A 596 -4.13 35.60 5.27
C GLU A 596 -4.08 34.50 4.21
N GLN A 597 -5.24 34.17 3.66
CA GLN A 597 -5.35 33.22 2.55
C GLN A 597 -4.91 33.87 1.23
N VAL A 598 -4.10 33.16 0.45
CA VAL A 598 -3.53 33.66 -0.81
C VAL A 598 -3.99 32.89 -2.06
N SER A 599 -4.69 31.78 -1.84
CA SER A 599 -5.23 30.91 -2.87
C SER A 599 -6.76 31.06 -3.01
N PRO A 600 -7.37 30.49 -4.06
CA PRO A 600 -8.82 30.43 -4.22
C PRO A 600 -9.54 29.85 -3.01
N ALA A 601 -10.79 30.30 -2.77
CA ALA A 601 -11.58 29.91 -1.60
C ALA A 601 -12.07 28.45 -1.60
N SER A 602 -12.04 27.77 -2.75
CA SER A 602 -12.54 26.40 -2.93
C SER A 602 -11.44 25.42 -3.30
N GLY A 603 -11.76 24.13 -3.18
CA GLY A 603 -10.83 23.05 -3.48
C GLY A 603 -9.82 22.80 -2.35
N THR A 604 -9.01 21.77 -2.55
CA THR A 604 -7.96 21.34 -1.63
C THR A 604 -6.61 21.68 -2.24
N GLN A 605 -5.75 22.34 -1.47
CA GLN A 605 -4.53 22.96 -1.99
C GLN A 605 -3.30 22.61 -1.14
N TYR A 606 -2.17 22.37 -1.79
CA TYR A 606 -0.96 21.84 -1.16
C TYR A 606 0.34 22.39 -1.75
N SER A 607 1.43 22.17 -1.01
CA SER A 607 2.82 22.33 -1.47
C SER A 607 3.12 23.71 -2.06
N PRO A 608 2.97 24.80 -1.26
CA PRO A 608 3.30 26.12 -1.74
C PRO A 608 4.79 26.23 -2.09
N LEU A 609 5.09 26.89 -3.20
CA LEU A 609 6.43 27.26 -3.64
C LEU A 609 6.41 28.72 -4.08
N VAL A 610 7.35 29.52 -3.60
CA VAL A 610 7.37 30.96 -3.89
C VAL A 610 8.63 31.34 -4.66
N ILE A 611 8.43 31.98 -5.81
CA ILE A 611 9.48 32.56 -6.65
C ILE A 611 9.23 34.05 -6.76
N GLN A 612 10.27 34.87 -6.61
CA GLN A 612 10.18 36.32 -6.75
C GLN A 612 11.13 36.78 -7.85
N LYS A 613 10.63 37.55 -8.81
CA LYS A 613 11.41 38.09 -9.92
C LYS A 613 10.99 39.52 -10.19
N ALA A 614 11.96 40.44 -10.17
CA ALA A 614 11.71 41.88 -10.17
C ALA A 614 10.72 42.27 -9.04
N ASP A 615 9.60 42.90 -9.36
CA ASP A 615 8.55 43.30 -8.44
C ASP A 615 7.40 42.28 -8.33
N LYS A 616 7.48 41.17 -9.06
CA LYS A 616 6.44 40.12 -9.06
C LYS A 616 6.79 38.97 -8.12
N THR A 617 5.76 38.47 -7.43
CA THR A 617 5.83 37.25 -6.62
C THR A 617 4.89 36.20 -7.20
N TYR A 618 5.42 35.01 -7.49
CA TYR A 618 4.70 33.86 -8.03
C TYR A 618 4.58 32.81 -6.94
N VAL A 619 3.33 32.51 -6.54
CA VAL A 619 3.02 31.48 -5.54
C VAL A 619 2.44 30.28 -6.27
N PHE A 620 3.25 29.24 -6.42
CA PHE A 620 2.85 27.96 -7.01
C PHE A 620 2.23 27.06 -5.95
N TYR A 621 1.24 26.27 -6.32
CA TYR A 621 0.62 25.25 -5.47
C TYR A 621 -0.15 24.25 -6.33
N SER A 622 -0.40 23.06 -5.81
CA SER A 622 -1.32 22.11 -6.44
C SER A 622 -2.74 22.32 -5.92
N SER A 623 -3.76 22.18 -6.77
CA SER A 623 -5.15 22.39 -6.40
C SER A 623 -6.14 21.68 -7.33
N ASP A 624 -7.32 21.36 -6.83
CA ASP A 624 -8.47 20.85 -7.57
C ASP A 624 -9.65 21.84 -7.63
N HIS A 625 -9.45 23.13 -7.36
CA HIS A 625 -10.53 24.13 -7.26
C HIS A 625 -11.35 24.31 -8.55
N GLU A 626 -10.82 23.89 -9.72
CA GLU A 626 -11.54 23.82 -11.01
C GLU A 626 -12.00 22.38 -11.36
N GLY A 627 -12.08 21.48 -10.38
CA GLY A 627 -12.56 20.10 -10.51
C GLY A 627 -11.52 19.07 -10.94
N LYS A 628 -10.34 19.48 -11.45
CA LYS A 628 -9.22 18.58 -11.77
C LYS A 628 -7.95 19.01 -11.05
N PHE A 629 -7.33 18.07 -10.34
CA PHE A 629 -6.04 18.28 -9.69
C PHE A 629 -4.98 18.74 -10.69
N SER A 630 -4.51 19.98 -10.52
CA SER A 630 -3.57 20.67 -11.41
C SER A 630 -2.64 21.56 -10.60
N ALA A 631 -1.49 21.92 -11.17
CA ALA A 631 -0.63 22.95 -10.60
C ALA A 631 -1.09 24.32 -11.07
N TYR A 632 -1.16 25.26 -10.15
CA TYR A 632 -1.55 26.65 -10.37
C TYR A 632 -0.46 27.57 -9.85
N ARG A 633 -0.51 28.82 -10.32
CA ARG A 633 0.26 29.93 -9.75
C ARG A 633 -0.64 31.12 -9.49
N THR A 634 -0.44 31.79 -8.36
CA THR A 634 -0.98 33.13 -8.13
C THR A 634 0.15 34.15 -8.28
N VAL A 635 -0.03 35.13 -9.16
CA VAL A 635 0.93 36.20 -9.43
C VAL A 635 0.50 37.45 -8.65
N TYR A 636 1.40 37.96 -7.83
CA TYR A 636 1.27 39.24 -7.11
C TYR A 636 2.19 40.26 -7.76
N GLU A 637 1.63 41.41 -8.10
CA GLU A 637 2.38 42.58 -8.61
C GLU A 637 1.83 43.84 -7.93
N PRO A 638 2.68 44.76 -7.45
CA PRO A 638 2.24 45.97 -6.78
C PRO A 638 1.17 46.72 -7.56
N PHE A 639 0.14 47.20 -6.86
CA PHE A 639 -0.97 48.00 -7.42
C PHE A 639 -1.88 47.28 -8.41
N THR A 640 -1.71 45.97 -8.61
CA THR A 640 -2.57 45.12 -9.44
C THR A 640 -3.28 44.08 -8.58
N ALA A 641 -4.44 43.60 -9.04
CA ALA A 641 -5.11 42.49 -8.40
C ALA A 641 -4.35 41.19 -8.67
N PRO A 642 -4.17 40.29 -7.68
CA PRO A 642 -3.53 39.00 -7.90
C PRO A 642 -4.25 38.19 -8.96
N LYS A 643 -3.48 37.49 -9.80
CA LYS A 643 -4.01 36.67 -10.88
C LYS A 643 -3.63 35.20 -10.69
N THR A 644 -4.62 34.32 -10.63
CA THR A 644 -4.42 32.86 -10.60
C THR A 644 -4.46 32.29 -12.01
N GLU A 645 -3.48 31.46 -12.36
CA GLU A 645 -3.37 30.82 -13.67
C GLU A 645 -3.01 29.34 -13.51
N LYS A 646 -3.64 28.47 -14.31
CA LYS A 646 -3.26 27.06 -14.41
C LYS A 646 -1.90 26.94 -15.09
N VAL A 647 -1.01 26.11 -14.54
CA VAL A 647 0.33 25.84 -15.07
C VAL A 647 0.32 24.55 -15.90
N ILE A 648 -0.10 23.43 -15.29
CA ILE A 648 -0.15 22.12 -15.93
C ILE A 648 -1.16 21.23 -15.21
N GLU A 649 -1.76 20.25 -15.92
CA GLU A 649 -2.59 19.22 -15.30
C GLU A 649 -1.74 18.25 -14.45
N GLY A 650 -2.24 17.83 -13.29
CA GLY A 650 -1.45 17.13 -12.27
C GLY A 650 -0.56 18.07 -11.45
N GLY A 651 0.22 17.52 -10.52
CA GLY A 651 1.12 18.30 -9.68
C GLY A 651 2.42 18.72 -10.38
N MET A 652 3.08 19.74 -9.83
CA MET A 652 4.49 20.03 -10.11
C MET A 652 5.35 19.27 -9.10
N GLY A 653 6.33 18.52 -9.58
CA GLY A 653 7.36 17.93 -8.73
C GLY A 653 8.38 18.98 -8.30
N ARG A 654 9.63 18.54 -8.09
CA ARG A 654 10.74 19.42 -7.70
C ARG A 654 10.94 20.54 -8.73
N VAL A 655 11.11 21.77 -8.24
CA VAL A 655 11.43 22.96 -9.04
C VAL A 655 12.82 23.43 -8.65
N GLN A 656 13.66 23.72 -9.65
CA GLN A 656 15.02 24.16 -9.44
C GLN A 656 15.32 25.42 -10.25
N GLU A 657 15.84 26.44 -9.58
CA GLU A 657 16.42 27.61 -10.21
C GLU A 657 17.94 27.45 -10.37
N SER A 658 18.45 27.81 -11.54
CA SER A 658 19.88 27.94 -11.78
C SER A 658 20.17 28.90 -12.94
N ALA A 659 21.13 29.81 -12.75
CA ALA A 659 21.51 30.83 -13.73
C ALA A 659 20.31 31.55 -14.39
N ASP A 660 19.38 32.04 -13.55
CA ASP A 660 18.12 32.72 -13.92
C ASP A 660 17.16 31.90 -14.81
N LYS A 661 17.29 30.57 -14.81
CA LYS A 661 16.40 29.61 -15.49
C LYS A 661 15.72 28.70 -14.48
N TYR A 662 14.49 28.31 -14.78
CA TYR A 662 13.70 27.40 -13.96
C TYR A 662 13.52 26.06 -14.65
N PHE A 663 13.61 24.99 -13.87
CA PHE A 663 13.44 23.61 -14.29
C PHE A 663 12.45 22.93 -13.37
N VAL A 664 11.60 22.06 -13.91
CA VAL A 664 10.51 21.39 -13.21
C VAL A 664 10.53 19.91 -13.55
N LEU A 665 10.41 19.04 -12.56
CA LEU A 665 10.14 17.61 -12.78
C LEU A 665 8.63 17.39 -12.83
N HIS A 666 8.14 16.80 -13.92
CA HIS A 666 6.74 16.43 -14.06
C HIS A 666 6.60 15.09 -14.80
N ARG A 667 5.90 14.13 -14.17
CA ARG A 667 5.68 12.76 -14.70
C ARG A 667 6.95 12.12 -15.27
N GLY A 668 8.02 12.14 -14.49
CA GLY A 668 9.30 11.53 -14.84
C GLY A 668 10.09 12.23 -15.94
N THR A 669 9.70 13.44 -16.32
CA THR A 669 10.36 14.26 -17.34
C THR A 669 10.77 15.61 -16.77
N ILE A 670 12.04 16.00 -16.96
CA ILE A 670 12.52 17.34 -16.60
C ILE A 670 12.14 18.32 -17.72
N GLN A 671 11.60 19.47 -17.35
CA GLN A 671 11.11 20.48 -18.28
C GLN A 671 11.66 21.86 -17.90
N LYS A 672 12.00 22.69 -18.88
CA LYS A 672 12.33 24.10 -18.67
C LYS A 672 11.03 24.87 -18.47
N TYR A 673 11.02 25.79 -17.52
CA TYR A 673 9.86 26.61 -17.22
C TYR A 673 10.13 28.09 -17.51
N SER A 674 9.29 28.68 -18.36
CA SER A 674 9.26 30.11 -18.63
C SER A 674 8.32 30.80 -17.65
N LEU A 675 8.89 31.57 -16.71
CA LEU A 675 8.13 32.24 -15.66
C LEU A 675 7.17 33.31 -16.19
N GLU A 676 7.56 34.17 -17.14
CA GLU A 676 6.63 35.16 -17.69
C GLU A 676 5.58 34.51 -18.60
N GLY A 677 6.01 33.56 -19.45
CA GLY A 677 5.14 32.94 -20.45
C GLY A 677 4.24 31.82 -19.92
N ASN A 678 4.39 31.41 -18.66
CA ASN A 678 3.73 30.24 -18.07
C ASN A 678 3.83 28.98 -18.94
N LYS A 679 5.01 28.72 -19.48
CA LYS A 679 5.21 27.68 -20.50
C LYS A 679 6.23 26.66 -20.02
N LEU A 680 5.93 25.38 -20.25
CA LEU A 680 6.84 24.27 -20.03
C LEU A 680 7.36 23.74 -21.37
N ASP A 681 8.67 23.55 -21.46
CA ASP A 681 9.35 22.96 -22.61
C ASP A 681 10.13 21.72 -22.14
N ALA A 682 9.71 20.53 -22.58
CA ALA A 682 10.32 19.28 -22.13
C ALA A 682 11.78 19.12 -22.60
N ILE A 683 12.63 18.63 -21.69
CA ILE A 683 13.99 18.20 -22.03
C ILE A 683 13.92 16.70 -22.33
N THR A 684 13.87 16.36 -23.62
CA THR A 684 13.84 14.96 -24.06
C THR A 684 15.18 14.30 -23.79
N MET A 685 15.18 13.29 -22.91
CA MET A 685 16.34 12.46 -22.61
C MET A 685 15.99 10.99 -22.81
N SER A 686 16.87 10.26 -23.48
CA SER A 686 16.78 8.81 -23.62
C SER A 686 18.18 8.24 -23.42
N PHE A 687 18.30 7.34 -22.45
CA PHE A 687 19.53 6.64 -22.13
C PHE A 687 19.15 5.27 -21.61
N LYS A 688 19.72 4.25 -22.24
CA LYS A 688 19.54 2.86 -21.85
C LYS A 688 20.64 2.48 -20.88
N PHE A 689 20.27 1.86 -19.77
CA PHE A 689 21.20 1.38 -18.75
C PHE A 689 20.77 0.00 -18.30
N ASN A 690 21.70 -0.74 -17.71
CA ASN A 690 21.47 -2.12 -17.33
C ASN A 690 21.47 -2.25 -15.81
N ARG A 691 20.54 -3.05 -15.27
CA ARG A 691 20.52 -3.45 -13.86
C ARG A 691 20.36 -4.96 -13.71
N ASP A 692 20.84 -5.44 -12.58
CA ASP A 692 20.77 -6.82 -12.12
C ASP A 692 19.60 -6.90 -11.12
N LEU A 693 18.59 -7.71 -11.43
CA LEU A 693 17.39 -7.80 -10.59
C LEU A 693 17.65 -8.53 -9.27
N GLU A 694 18.62 -9.45 -9.21
CA GLU A 694 19.00 -10.12 -7.96
C GLU A 694 19.53 -9.10 -6.95
N LYS A 695 20.41 -8.19 -7.39
CA LYS A 695 20.91 -7.10 -6.55
C LYS A 695 19.82 -6.09 -6.17
N GLU A 696 18.93 -5.78 -7.10
CA GLU A 696 17.79 -4.90 -6.85
C GLU A 696 16.86 -5.49 -5.78
N PHE A 697 16.55 -6.78 -5.86
CA PHE A 697 15.70 -7.48 -4.89
C PHE A 697 16.37 -7.57 -3.51
N ASN A 698 17.69 -7.79 -3.46
CA ASN A 698 18.45 -7.75 -2.20
C ASN A 698 18.37 -6.35 -1.57
N GLN A 699 18.59 -5.30 -2.35
CA GLN A 699 18.47 -3.91 -1.87
C GLN A 699 17.07 -3.63 -1.31
N MET A 700 16.03 -4.05 -2.03
CA MET A 700 14.63 -3.93 -1.62
C MET A 700 14.35 -4.65 -0.29
N PHE A 701 14.92 -5.84 -0.08
CA PHE A 701 14.80 -6.56 1.19
C PHE A 701 15.33 -5.75 2.37
N TYR A 702 16.55 -5.21 2.26
CA TYR A 702 17.14 -4.42 3.34
C TYR A 702 16.40 -3.10 3.55
N GLU A 703 15.98 -2.41 2.48
CA GLU A 703 15.22 -1.18 2.59
C GLU A 703 13.87 -1.41 3.28
N THR A 704 13.12 -2.45 2.90
CA THR A 704 11.86 -2.80 3.58
C THR A 704 12.10 -3.09 5.07
N TRP A 705 13.10 -3.90 5.42
CA TRP A 705 13.42 -4.21 6.81
C TRP A 705 13.76 -2.97 7.64
N ALA A 706 14.66 -2.12 7.12
CA ALA A 706 15.15 -0.93 7.81
C ALA A 706 14.05 0.11 8.05
N ASN A 707 13.14 0.28 7.08
CA ASN A 707 12.05 1.23 7.24
C ASN A 707 10.98 0.77 8.23
N LEU A 708 10.74 -0.54 8.35
CA LEU A 708 9.92 -1.08 9.44
C LEU A 708 10.62 -0.94 10.78
N GLU A 709 11.93 -1.19 10.84
CA GLU A 709 12.70 -1.02 12.07
C GLU A 709 12.57 0.40 12.63
N GLU A 710 12.64 1.41 11.76
CA GLU A 710 12.53 2.80 12.17
C GLU A 710 11.09 3.20 12.57
N ASN A 711 10.06 2.69 11.88
CA ASN A 711 8.71 3.28 11.91
C ASN A 711 7.58 2.37 12.42
N PHE A 712 7.84 1.10 12.75
CA PHE A 712 6.80 0.24 13.32
C PHE A 712 6.28 0.81 14.65
N TYR A 713 4.96 0.75 14.87
CA TYR A 713 4.30 1.45 15.97
C TYR A 713 4.77 0.98 17.36
N ASP A 714 4.97 -0.34 17.52
CA ASP A 714 5.52 -0.92 18.74
C ASP A 714 7.03 -1.07 18.63
N SER A 715 7.77 -0.29 19.41
CA SER A 715 9.23 -0.36 19.48
C SER A 715 9.78 -1.73 19.90
N ASN A 716 8.96 -2.60 20.50
CA ASN A 716 9.34 -3.96 20.87
C ASN A 716 8.95 -5.00 19.81
N PHE A 717 8.38 -4.60 18.68
CA PHE A 717 8.01 -5.49 17.57
C PHE A 717 7.13 -6.68 18.00
N HIS A 718 6.18 -6.46 18.92
CA HIS A 718 5.36 -7.49 19.56
C HIS A 718 6.18 -8.60 20.22
N GLY A 719 7.37 -8.26 20.72
CA GLY A 719 8.33 -9.20 21.33
C GLY A 719 9.17 -9.99 20.33
N VAL A 720 9.08 -9.70 19.03
CA VAL A 720 9.91 -10.34 18.00
C VAL A 720 11.29 -9.69 17.96
N ASP A 721 12.36 -10.50 18.00
CA ASP A 721 13.71 -10.00 17.69
C ASP A 721 13.79 -9.69 16.19
N TRP A 722 13.56 -8.42 15.86
CA TRP A 722 13.52 -7.96 14.47
C TRP A 722 14.88 -8.08 13.76
N THR A 723 15.99 -7.99 14.49
CA THR A 723 17.34 -8.16 13.93
C THR A 723 17.64 -9.63 13.63
N ALA A 724 17.29 -10.55 14.53
CA ALA A 724 17.37 -11.98 14.27
C ALA A 724 16.43 -12.39 13.13
N THR A 725 15.25 -11.77 13.04
CA THR A 725 14.29 -11.99 11.95
C THR A 725 14.91 -11.63 10.59
N LYS A 726 15.60 -10.48 10.46
CA LYS A 726 16.35 -10.17 9.23
C LYS A 726 17.29 -11.32 8.84
N LYS A 727 18.16 -11.74 9.77
CA LYS A 727 19.17 -12.79 9.52
C LYS A 727 18.52 -14.12 9.13
N LYS A 728 17.38 -14.45 9.72
CA LYS A 728 16.60 -15.67 9.40
C LYS A 728 16.15 -15.67 7.94
N TYR A 729 15.67 -14.54 7.41
CA TYR A 729 15.13 -14.46 6.05
C TYR A 729 16.19 -14.12 4.99
N GLU A 730 17.22 -13.35 5.36
CA GLU A 730 18.37 -12.98 4.52
C GLU A 730 19.08 -14.20 3.92
N LYS A 731 19.17 -15.31 4.65
CA LYS A 731 19.80 -16.56 4.18
C LYS A 731 19.14 -17.17 2.94
N TYR A 732 17.90 -16.78 2.63
CA TYR A 732 17.13 -17.28 1.49
C TYR A 732 17.22 -16.38 0.25
N LEU A 733 17.81 -15.18 0.35
CA LEU A 733 18.00 -14.26 -0.78
C LEU A 733 18.70 -14.91 -1.99
N PRO A 734 19.79 -15.71 -1.84
CA PRO A 734 20.44 -16.36 -2.98
C PRO A 734 19.54 -17.38 -3.71
N GLY A 735 18.42 -17.76 -3.10
CA GLY A 735 17.46 -18.72 -3.60
C GLY A 735 16.32 -18.12 -4.41
N ILE A 736 16.16 -16.79 -4.42
CA ILE A 736 15.11 -16.09 -5.16
C ILE A 736 15.36 -16.24 -6.67
N ASN A 737 14.34 -16.65 -7.42
CA ASN A 737 14.45 -16.83 -8.87
C ASN A 737 13.58 -15.84 -9.65
N ASP A 738 12.48 -15.40 -9.05
CA ASP A 738 11.55 -14.46 -9.66
C ASP A 738 10.93 -13.52 -8.63
N ARG A 739 10.04 -12.65 -9.10
CA ARG A 739 9.34 -11.68 -8.27
C ARG A 739 8.34 -12.33 -7.31
N ASN A 740 7.83 -13.52 -7.62
CA ASN A 740 6.94 -14.27 -6.75
C ASN A 740 7.67 -14.76 -5.49
N ASP A 741 8.89 -15.27 -5.65
CA ASP A 741 9.76 -15.66 -4.53
C ASP A 741 10.05 -14.46 -3.60
N LEU A 742 10.34 -13.28 -4.17
CA LEU A 742 10.51 -12.05 -3.39
C LEU A 742 9.24 -11.69 -2.59
N ARG A 743 8.05 -11.79 -3.23
CA ARG A 743 6.78 -11.55 -2.55
C ARG A 743 6.56 -12.52 -1.39
N ILE A 744 6.85 -13.80 -1.58
CA ILE A 744 6.73 -14.82 -0.53
C ILE A 744 7.68 -14.50 0.63
N LEU A 745 8.96 -14.25 0.33
CA LEU A 745 9.98 -13.99 1.35
C LEU A 745 9.63 -12.79 2.23
N LEU A 746 9.28 -11.66 1.60
CA LEU A 746 8.97 -10.43 2.34
C LEU A 746 7.66 -10.54 3.11
N ASN A 747 6.60 -11.12 2.54
CA ASN A 747 5.35 -11.30 3.29
C ASN A 747 5.50 -12.28 4.47
N ASP A 748 6.37 -13.28 4.38
CA ASP A 748 6.68 -14.15 5.52
C ASP A 748 7.47 -13.42 6.61
N MET A 749 8.49 -12.64 6.23
CA MET A 749 9.26 -11.83 7.18
C MET A 749 8.36 -10.84 7.93
N LEU A 750 7.51 -10.11 7.20
CA LEU A 750 6.54 -9.18 7.79
C LEU A 750 5.51 -9.90 8.65
N GLY A 751 5.09 -11.09 8.24
CA GLY A 751 4.10 -11.92 8.95
C GLY A 751 4.56 -12.40 10.33
N GLU A 752 5.85 -12.40 10.62
CA GLU A 752 6.38 -12.72 11.96
C GLU A 752 5.91 -11.70 13.02
N LEU A 753 5.65 -10.45 12.65
CA LEU A 753 5.22 -9.40 13.57
C LEU A 753 3.79 -9.57 14.06
N ASN A 754 2.98 -10.46 13.47
CA ASN A 754 1.56 -10.62 13.81
C ASN A 754 0.79 -9.28 13.85
N SER A 755 1.06 -8.39 12.91
CA SER A 755 0.47 -7.06 12.90
C SER A 755 -0.54 -6.92 11.77
N SER A 756 -1.60 -6.18 12.04
CA SER A 756 -2.50 -5.67 11.02
C SER A 756 -1.78 -4.73 10.06
N HIS A 757 -2.40 -4.55 8.89
CA HIS A 757 -1.94 -3.63 7.87
C HIS A 757 -0.49 -3.86 7.42
N LEU A 758 0.02 -5.09 7.49
CA LEU A 758 1.30 -5.47 6.91
C LEU A 758 1.11 -6.25 5.62
N GLY A 759 1.97 -5.98 4.65
CA GLY A 759 2.01 -6.70 3.38
C GLY A 759 2.99 -6.05 2.42
N PHE A 760 3.50 -6.87 1.49
CA PHE A 760 4.38 -6.46 0.41
C PHE A 760 3.78 -6.87 -0.94
N SER A 761 3.75 -5.95 -1.88
CA SER A 761 3.31 -6.17 -3.26
C SER A 761 4.38 -5.72 -4.25
N SER A 762 4.40 -6.39 -5.40
CA SER A 762 5.42 -6.18 -6.42
C SER A 762 4.88 -6.62 -7.77
N THR A 763 5.17 -5.84 -8.80
CA THR A 763 4.84 -6.15 -10.20
C THR A 763 5.97 -5.72 -11.11
N GLY A 764 6.14 -6.38 -12.25
CA GLY A 764 7.18 -5.98 -13.21
C GLY A 764 7.09 -6.64 -14.56
N ALA A 765 7.71 -6.02 -15.57
CA ALA A 765 7.64 -6.47 -16.96
C ALA A 765 8.38 -7.79 -17.25
N GLU A 766 9.15 -8.31 -16.30
CA GLU A 766 9.75 -9.66 -16.36
C GLU A 766 8.81 -10.79 -15.93
N GLU A 767 7.64 -10.47 -15.37
CA GLU A 767 6.64 -11.49 -15.09
C GLU A 767 6.09 -12.05 -16.41
N ARG A 768 5.98 -13.38 -16.51
CA ARG A 768 5.54 -14.08 -17.73
C ARG A 768 4.02 -13.99 -17.91
N LYS A 769 3.47 -12.84 -18.32
CA LYS A 769 2.02 -12.69 -18.52
C LYS A 769 1.68 -11.92 -19.79
N PRO A 770 1.69 -12.59 -20.97
CA PRO A 770 1.42 -11.93 -22.23
C PRO A 770 -0.07 -11.64 -22.46
N PHE A 771 -0.98 -12.29 -21.73
CA PHE A 771 -2.41 -12.13 -21.87
C PHE A 771 -3.06 -11.57 -20.60
N GLY A 772 -4.22 -10.95 -20.77
CA GLY A 772 -5.09 -10.46 -19.69
C GLY A 772 -6.52 -10.52 -20.16
N PHE A 773 -7.42 -11.13 -19.37
CA PHE A 773 -8.83 -11.27 -19.67
C PHE A 773 -9.70 -10.64 -18.57
N VAL A 774 -10.91 -10.23 -18.95
CA VAL A 774 -11.94 -9.67 -18.07
C VAL A 774 -13.28 -10.36 -18.32
N THR A 775 -14.09 -10.50 -17.28
CA THR A 775 -15.42 -11.13 -17.39
C THR A 775 -16.51 -10.08 -17.54
N ASN A 776 -17.38 -10.30 -18.54
CA ASN A 776 -18.45 -9.39 -18.95
C ASN A 776 -19.78 -9.81 -18.32
N GLU A 777 -20.03 -9.31 -17.11
CA GLU A 777 -21.21 -9.67 -16.34
C GLU A 777 -22.47 -9.03 -16.90
N ILE A 778 -23.50 -9.84 -17.13
CA ILE A 778 -24.78 -9.39 -17.69
C ILE A 778 -25.85 -9.11 -16.62
N GLY A 779 -25.50 -9.19 -15.33
CA GLY A 779 -26.40 -8.84 -14.23
C GLY A 779 -27.44 -9.91 -13.89
N VAL A 780 -27.09 -11.19 -14.04
CA VAL A 780 -27.97 -12.32 -13.72
C VAL A 780 -27.25 -13.33 -12.83
N GLU A 781 -28.02 -14.07 -12.03
CA GLU A 781 -27.54 -15.31 -11.44
C GLU A 781 -28.13 -16.50 -12.21
N TYR A 782 -27.34 -17.55 -12.30
CA TYR A 782 -27.73 -18.80 -12.94
C TYR A 782 -28.14 -19.84 -11.89
N ASP A 783 -28.90 -20.83 -12.33
CA ASP A 783 -29.34 -21.95 -11.51
C ASP A 783 -28.15 -22.88 -11.21
N SER A 784 -28.08 -23.41 -9.98
CA SER A 784 -26.96 -24.24 -9.53
C SER A 784 -26.98 -25.67 -10.10
N GLU A 785 -28.16 -26.17 -10.49
CA GLU A 785 -28.35 -27.49 -11.08
C GLU A 785 -28.30 -27.43 -12.62
N ASN A 786 -28.77 -26.31 -13.19
CA ASN A 786 -28.66 -26.01 -14.61
C ASN A 786 -27.94 -24.68 -14.85
N PRO A 787 -26.61 -24.68 -15.05
CA PRO A 787 -25.81 -23.47 -15.11
C PRO A 787 -26.10 -22.55 -16.30
N TYR A 788 -26.94 -22.97 -17.25
CA TYR A 788 -27.37 -22.15 -18.40
C TYR A 788 -28.73 -21.51 -18.21
N LYS A 789 -29.48 -21.93 -17.19
CA LYS A 789 -30.79 -21.36 -16.86
C LYS A 789 -30.57 -20.17 -15.93
N ILE A 790 -31.18 -19.04 -16.26
CA ILE A 790 -31.18 -17.84 -15.43
C ILE A 790 -32.11 -18.11 -14.23
N SER A 791 -31.57 -18.08 -13.01
CA SER A 791 -32.34 -18.28 -11.78
C SER A 791 -33.02 -16.98 -11.35
N ARG A 792 -32.28 -15.87 -11.40
CA ARG A 792 -32.80 -14.52 -11.09
C ARG A 792 -32.02 -13.42 -11.79
N ILE A 793 -32.63 -12.25 -11.83
CA ILE A 793 -32.02 -11.00 -12.28
C ILE A 793 -31.53 -10.24 -11.05
N VAL A 794 -30.30 -9.72 -11.10
CA VAL A 794 -29.74 -8.89 -10.03
C VAL A 794 -30.27 -7.46 -10.17
N GLY A 795 -30.84 -6.93 -9.09
CA GLY A 795 -31.43 -5.60 -9.03
C GLY A 795 -30.43 -4.50 -9.35
N ASN A 796 -30.88 -3.45 -10.04
CA ASN A 796 -30.07 -2.33 -10.54
C ASN A 796 -28.95 -2.72 -11.53
N GLY A 797 -28.75 -4.01 -11.82
CA GLY A 797 -27.83 -4.50 -12.82
C GLY A 797 -28.31 -4.30 -14.26
N PRO A 798 -27.47 -4.64 -15.25
CA PRO A 798 -27.78 -4.42 -16.66
C PRO A 798 -28.97 -5.25 -17.16
N ALA A 799 -29.16 -6.50 -16.72
CA ALA A 799 -30.37 -7.28 -17.04
C ALA A 799 -31.67 -6.75 -16.39
N ALA A 800 -31.59 -5.90 -15.37
CA ALA A 800 -32.77 -5.31 -14.73
C ALA A 800 -33.31 -4.08 -15.47
N LYS A 801 -32.62 -3.62 -16.53
CA LYS A 801 -33.04 -2.48 -17.34
C LYS A 801 -34.28 -2.84 -18.16
N LYS A 802 -35.20 -1.88 -18.33
CA LYS A 802 -36.52 -2.11 -18.95
C LYS A 802 -36.42 -2.52 -20.42
N GLU A 803 -35.39 -2.05 -21.10
CA GLU A 803 -35.09 -2.30 -22.50
C GLU A 803 -34.41 -3.66 -22.77
N VAL A 804 -33.98 -4.37 -21.73
CA VAL A 804 -33.31 -5.68 -21.84
C VAL A 804 -34.34 -6.79 -21.60
N ASP A 805 -34.61 -7.64 -22.60
CA ASP A 805 -35.65 -8.69 -22.54
C ASP A 805 -35.10 -10.02 -22.02
N ILE A 806 -34.62 -10.01 -20.77
CA ILE A 806 -34.17 -11.18 -20.03
C ILE A 806 -35.17 -11.48 -18.90
N LYS A 807 -35.50 -12.75 -18.66
CA LYS A 807 -36.38 -13.17 -17.56
C LYS A 807 -35.79 -14.35 -16.80
N ALA A 808 -36.12 -14.43 -15.51
CA ALA A 808 -35.89 -15.63 -14.72
C ALA A 808 -36.58 -16.84 -15.39
N GLY A 809 -35.86 -17.95 -15.49
CA GLY A 809 -36.28 -19.16 -16.19
C GLY A 809 -35.83 -19.26 -17.65
N ASP A 810 -35.38 -18.17 -18.27
CA ASP A 810 -34.79 -18.21 -19.62
C ASP A 810 -33.51 -19.05 -19.61
N VAL A 811 -33.24 -19.78 -20.70
CA VAL A 811 -32.04 -20.62 -20.87
C VAL A 811 -31.13 -20.00 -21.92
N LEU A 812 -29.84 -19.82 -21.61
CA LEU A 812 -28.86 -19.29 -22.55
C LEU A 812 -28.60 -20.27 -23.71
N VAL A 813 -28.78 -19.79 -24.94
CA VAL A 813 -28.62 -20.59 -26.19
C VAL A 813 -27.41 -20.14 -27.00
N ALA A 814 -27.16 -18.83 -27.09
CA ALA A 814 -25.99 -18.29 -27.79
C ALA A 814 -25.56 -16.94 -27.21
N VAL A 815 -24.26 -16.64 -27.32
CA VAL A 815 -23.66 -15.33 -27.00
C VAL A 815 -22.93 -14.84 -28.25
N ASN A 816 -23.24 -13.62 -28.71
CA ASN A 816 -22.69 -13.03 -29.93
C ASN A 816 -22.77 -13.97 -31.15
N GLY A 817 -23.91 -14.67 -31.29
CA GLY A 817 -24.16 -15.63 -32.37
C GLY A 817 -23.45 -16.99 -32.21
N VAL A 818 -22.55 -17.15 -31.24
CA VAL A 818 -21.89 -18.42 -30.94
C VAL A 818 -22.81 -19.27 -30.07
N LYS A 819 -23.24 -20.42 -30.59
CA LYS A 819 -24.07 -21.38 -29.84
C LYS A 819 -23.33 -21.92 -28.63
N ILE A 820 -24.03 -22.03 -27.51
CA ILE A 820 -23.51 -22.61 -26.28
C ILE A 820 -23.28 -24.11 -26.46
N ASN A 821 -22.08 -24.56 -26.09
CA ASN A 821 -21.78 -25.96 -25.86
C ASN A 821 -21.93 -26.26 -24.37
N THR A 822 -22.90 -27.10 -24.00
CA THR A 822 -23.19 -27.38 -22.59
C THR A 822 -22.09 -28.16 -21.86
N THR A 823 -21.13 -28.74 -22.59
CA THR A 823 -19.95 -29.40 -22.01
C THR A 823 -18.75 -28.47 -21.80
N ALA A 824 -18.83 -27.21 -22.22
CA ALA A 824 -17.81 -26.19 -21.95
C ALA A 824 -18.15 -25.36 -20.70
N ASP A 825 -17.18 -24.60 -20.18
CA ASP A 825 -17.47 -23.60 -19.15
C ASP A 825 -18.34 -22.48 -19.76
N ARG A 826 -19.44 -22.11 -19.10
CA ARG A 826 -20.28 -21.00 -19.56
C ARG A 826 -19.51 -19.69 -19.51
N ASP A 827 -18.66 -19.51 -18.50
CA ASP A 827 -18.00 -18.24 -18.26
C ASP A 827 -16.98 -17.90 -19.37
N SER A 828 -16.52 -18.89 -20.15
CA SER A 828 -15.67 -18.65 -21.32
C SER A 828 -16.38 -17.86 -22.44
N TYR A 829 -17.71 -17.86 -22.47
CA TYR A 829 -18.48 -17.08 -23.44
C TYR A 829 -18.59 -15.59 -23.06
N PHE A 830 -18.20 -15.22 -21.84
CA PHE A 830 -18.25 -13.85 -21.32
C PHE A 830 -16.86 -13.31 -20.95
N THR A 831 -15.81 -14.12 -21.10
CA THR A 831 -14.45 -13.77 -20.69
C THR A 831 -13.60 -13.45 -21.93
N TRP A 832 -13.19 -12.19 -22.05
CA TRP A 832 -12.50 -11.66 -23.23
C TRP A 832 -11.31 -10.77 -22.85
N PRO A 833 -10.41 -10.41 -23.78
CA PRO A 833 -9.28 -9.53 -23.49
C PRO A 833 -9.66 -8.10 -23.03
N SER A 834 -10.91 -7.70 -23.19
CA SER A 834 -11.44 -6.38 -22.82
C SER A 834 -12.92 -6.43 -22.45
N MET A 835 -13.39 -5.36 -21.79
CA MET A 835 -14.82 -5.12 -21.57
C MET A 835 -15.48 -4.76 -22.89
N GLU A 836 -16.59 -5.42 -23.22
CA GLU A 836 -17.37 -5.10 -24.40
C GLU A 836 -18.38 -3.99 -24.13
N GLU A 837 -18.67 -3.20 -25.17
CA GLU A 837 -19.73 -2.18 -25.13
C GLU A 837 -21.13 -2.80 -25.22
N GLU A 838 -21.24 -4.00 -25.81
CA GLU A 838 -22.50 -4.71 -26.03
C GLU A 838 -22.27 -6.22 -26.13
N VAL A 839 -23.17 -7.01 -25.54
CA VAL A 839 -23.27 -8.46 -25.69
C VAL A 839 -24.64 -8.82 -26.22
N GLN A 840 -24.70 -9.57 -27.33
CA GLN A 840 -25.93 -10.10 -27.89
C GLN A 840 -26.21 -11.49 -27.31
N LEU A 841 -27.41 -11.68 -26.76
CA LEU A 841 -27.86 -12.94 -26.19
C LEU A 841 -28.98 -13.54 -27.04
N THR A 842 -28.91 -14.86 -27.24
CA THR A 842 -30.06 -15.67 -27.66
C THR A 842 -30.45 -16.56 -26.48
N LEU A 843 -31.72 -16.47 -26.08
CA LEU A 843 -32.30 -17.18 -24.95
C LEU A 843 -33.45 -18.06 -25.43
N SER A 844 -33.67 -19.19 -24.76
CA SER A 844 -34.88 -20.00 -24.91
C SER A 844 -35.84 -19.69 -23.77
N ARG A 845 -37.02 -19.17 -24.11
CA ARG A 845 -38.12 -18.87 -23.20
C ARG A 845 -39.31 -19.76 -23.56
N ASN A 846 -39.63 -20.72 -22.70
CA ASN A 846 -40.70 -21.70 -22.93
C ASN A 846 -40.58 -22.40 -24.31
N GLY A 847 -39.35 -22.69 -24.74
CA GLY A 847 -39.06 -23.34 -26.02
C GLY A 847 -39.03 -22.41 -27.24
N LYS A 848 -39.23 -21.10 -27.08
CA LYS A 848 -39.11 -20.10 -28.15
C LYS A 848 -37.83 -19.28 -28.00
N GLU A 849 -37.16 -18.98 -29.10
CA GLU A 849 -35.99 -18.11 -29.09
C GLU A 849 -36.40 -16.64 -28.84
N VAL A 850 -35.62 -15.99 -27.99
CA VAL A 850 -35.70 -14.55 -27.66
C VAL A 850 -34.30 -13.98 -27.85
N HIS A 851 -34.21 -12.85 -28.53
CA HIS A 851 -32.94 -12.15 -28.73
C HIS A 851 -32.96 -10.82 -28.00
N THR A 852 -31.86 -10.49 -27.33
CA THR A 852 -31.71 -9.21 -26.64
C THR A 852 -30.24 -8.82 -26.55
N ASN A 853 -29.98 -7.52 -26.44
CA ASN A 853 -28.65 -6.98 -26.24
C ASN A 853 -28.55 -6.45 -24.81
N VAL A 854 -27.36 -6.57 -24.23
CA VAL A 854 -27.08 -6.07 -22.88
C VAL A 854 -25.70 -5.42 -22.86
N ARG A 855 -25.57 -4.30 -22.16
CA ARG A 855 -24.26 -3.70 -21.88
C ARG A 855 -23.70 -4.33 -20.62
N PRO A 856 -22.58 -5.06 -20.69
CA PRO A 856 -22.05 -5.76 -19.53
C PRO A 856 -21.42 -4.79 -18.53
N ILE A 857 -21.15 -5.30 -17.32
CA ILE A 857 -20.39 -4.63 -16.27
C ILE A 857 -19.23 -5.53 -15.82
N SER A 858 -18.26 -4.97 -15.10
CA SER A 858 -17.18 -5.79 -14.53
C SER A 858 -17.67 -6.65 -13.36
N SER A 859 -16.98 -7.77 -13.10
CA SER A 859 -17.25 -8.62 -11.94
C SER A 859 -17.15 -7.88 -10.60
N THR A 860 -16.32 -6.84 -10.48
CA THR A 860 -16.29 -5.99 -9.28
C THR A 860 -17.62 -5.26 -9.05
N VAL A 861 -18.17 -4.62 -10.08
CA VAL A 861 -19.45 -3.91 -9.97
C VAL A 861 -20.59 -4.89 -9.75
N PHE A 862 -20.56 -6.06 -10.38
CA PHE A 862 -21.57 -7.10 -10.18
C PHE A 862 -21.63 -7.58 -8.71
N ARG A 863 -20.48 -7.82 -8.08
CA ARG A 863 -20.42 -8.18 -6.65
C ARG A 863 -20.95 -7.07 -5.73
N GLU A 864 -20.69 -5.81 -6.06
CA GLU A 864 -21.22 -4.67 -5.31
C GLU A 864 -22.75 -4.61 -5.36
N LEU A 865 -23.37 -4.93 -6.50
CA LEU A 865 -24.83 -4.99 -6.63
C LEU A 865 -25.44 -6.09 -5.75
N ILE A 866 -24.80 -7.25 -5.67
CA ILE A 866 -25.24 -8.36 -4.81
C ILE A 866 -25.13 -7.97 -3.32
N TYR A 867 -24.06 -7.27 -2.94
CA TYR A 867 -23.93 -6.70 -1.59
C TYR A 867 -25.07 -5.70 -1.32
N ASP A 868 -25.33 -4.77 -2.24
CA ASP A 868 -26.42 -3.79 -2.09
C ASP A 868 -27.80 -4.44 -1.90
N GLU A 869 -28.07 -5.54 -2.59
CA GLU A 869 -29.27 -6.35 -2.37
C GLU A 869 -29.33 -6.92 -0.94
N TRP A 870 -28.23 -7.48 -0.44
CA TRP A 870 -28.18 -7.97 0.95
C TRP A 870 -28.45 -6.86 1.97
N ILE A 871 -27.92 -5.65 1.77
CA ILE A 871 -28.18 -4.49 2.62
C ILE A 871 -29.66 -4.12 2.60
N LYS A 872 -30.27 -4.09 1.40
CA LYS A 872 -31.70 -3.80 1.22
C LYS A 872 -32.60 -4.86 1.85
N ASP A 873 -32.22 -6.12 1.75
CA ASP A 873 -32.96 -7.24 2.33
C ASP A 873 -32.94 -7.20 3.85
N ASN A 874 -31.78 -6.85 4.45
CA ASN A 874 -31.67 -6.62 5.89
C ASN A 874 -32.51 -5.44 6.36
N ARG A 875 -32.49 -4.32 5.63
CA ARG A 875 -33.38 -3.17 5.92
C ARG A 875 -34.84 -3.62 5.93
N SER A 876 -35.25 -4.34 4.89
CA SER A 876 -36.62 -4.87 4.78
C SER A 876 -36.96 -5.86 5.89
N ARG A 877 -36.00 -6.66 6.36
CA ARG A 877 -36.15 -7.57 7.51
C ARG A 877 -36.33 -6.79 8.81
N VAL A 878 -35.55 -5.75 9.05
CA VAL A 878 -35.70 -4.86 10.22
C VAL A 878 -37.06 -4.18 10.21
N ASP A 879 -37.51 -3.67 9.06
CA ASP A 879 -38.83 -3.05 8.95
C ASP A 879 -39.95 -4.05 9.29
N ARG A 880 -39.89 -5.28 8.78
CA ARG A 880 -40.88 -6.32 9.14
C ARG A 880 -40.84 -6.70 10.62
N LEU A 881 -39.66 -6.95 11.17
CA LEU A 881 -39.51 -7.43 12.55
C LEU A 881 -39.82 -6.34 13.59
N SER A 882 -39.62 -5.06 13.24
CA SER A 882 -39.85 -3.92 14.13
C SER A 882 -41.18 -3.22 13.93
N ASP A 883 -42.02 -3.67 13.00
CA ASP A 883 -43.21 -2.94 12.55
C ASP A 883 -42.86 -1.50 12.10
N ASN A 884 -41.82 -1.41 11.27
CA ASN A 884 -41.29 -0.19 10.69
C ASN A 884 -40.78 0.85 11.73
N LYS A 885 -40.45 0.43 12.98
CA LYS A 885 -40.04 1.34 14.07
C LYS A 885 -38.54 1.64 14.13
N ILE A 886 -37.70 0.83 13.53
CA ILE A 886 -36.23 0.94 13.64
C ILE A 886 -35.63 1.39 12.31
N ALA A 887 -34.71 2.36 12.35
CA ALA A 887 -33.87 2.74 11.21
C ALA A 887 -32.72 1.74 11.06
N TYR A 888 -32.38 1.36 9.83
CA TYR A 888 -31.24 0.49 9.55
C TYR A 888 -30.32 1.14 8.52
N SER A 889 -29.04 1.26 8.87
CA SER A 889 -27.97 1.64 7.95
C SER A 889 -26.80 0.68 8.10
N HIS A 890 -26.21 0.32 6.97
CA HIS A 890 -25.05 -0.54 6.87
C HIS A 890 -23.93 0.26 6.21
N MET A 891 -22.73 0.22 6.76
CA MET A 891 -21.55 0.80 6.12
C MET A 891 -20.63 -0.33 5.65
N LYS A 892 -20.39 -0.43 4.34
CA LYS A 892 -19.53 -1.47 3.75
C LYS A 892 -18.05 -1.30 4.14
N ASN A 893 -17.64 -0.05 4.35
CA ASN A 893 -16.32 0.37 4.80
C ASN A 893 -16.47 1.74 5.49
N MET A 894 -15.37 2.30 5.98
CA MET A 894 -15.33 3.61 6.65
C MET A 894 -14.72 4.68 5.73
N SER A 895 -15.09 4.68 4.45
CA SER A 895 -14.69 5.71 3.48
C SER A 895 -15.62 6.93 3.52
N GLY A 896 -15.19 8.04 2.90
CA GLY A 896 -16.04 9.22 2.72
C GLY A 896 -17.33 8.97 1.93
N GLY A 897 -17.30 8.04 0.97
CA GLY A 897 -18.51 7.66 0.21
C GLY A 897 -19.54 6.93 1.07
N GLU A 898 -19.09 5.98 1.90
CA GLU A 898 -19.97 5.28 2.85
C GLU A 898 -20.45 6.19 3.98
N LEU A 899 -19.62 7.15 4.44
CA LEU A 899 -20.08 8.20 5.36
C LEU A 899 -21.23 9.00 4.75
N GLN A 900 -21.10 9.44 3.48
CA GLN A 900 -22.16 10.14 2.80
C GLN A 900 -23.43 9.28 2.69
N ARG A 901 -23.29 7.99 2.38
CA ARG A 901 -24.43 7.07 2.34
C ARG A 901 -25.10 6.90 3.71
N PHE A 902 -24.32 6.74 4.78
CA PHE A 902 -24.82 6.69 6.15
C PHE A 902 -25.60 7.97 6.52
N LEU A 903 -25.06 9.15 6.22
CA LEU A 903 -25.74 10.42 6.49
C LEU A 903 -27.06 10.55 5.70
N ILE A 904 -27.11 10.08 4.45
CA ILE A 904 -28.34 10.03 3.65
C ILE A 904 -29.35 9.06 4.29
N ASP A 905 -28.93 7.85 4.66
CA ASP A 905 -29.80 6.88 5.32
C ASP A 905 -30.38 7.43 6.62
N MET A 906 -29.57 8.13 7.42
CA MET A 906 -30.02 8.79 8.64
C MET A 906 -31.00 9.92 8.33
N ALA A 907 -30.73 10.75 7.33
CA ALA A 907 -31.64 11.82 6.92
C ALA A 907 -33.01 11.29 6.44
N GLU A 908 -33.02 10.17 5.73
CA GLU A 908 -34.24 9.53 5.22
C GLU A 908 -35.06 8.84 6.32
N GLN A 909 -34.39 8.19 7.27
CA GLN A 909 -35.04 7.28 8.22
C GLN A 909 -35.13 7.82 9.63
N GLU A 910 -34.05 8.38 10.19
CA GLU A 910 -33.88 8.59 11.63
C GLU A 910 -35.06 9.37 12.22
N ASN A 911 -35.47 10.46 11.58
CA ASN A 911 -36.57 11.31 12.05
C ASN A 911 -37.94 10.61 12.14
N ASN A 912 -38.17 9.56 11.36
CA ASN A 912 -39.45 8.83 11.32
C ASN A 912 -39.41 7.51 12.11
N LYS A 913 -38.29 7.21 12.76
CA LYS A 913 -38.03 5.94 13.46
C LYS A 913 -37.72 6.21 14.94
N GLN A 914 -37.97 5.20 15.77
CA GLN A 914 -37.87 5.28 17.22
C GLN A 914 -36.55 4.70 17.76
N GLY A 915 -35.82 3.93 16.96
CA GLY A 915 -34.49 3.39 17.30
C GLY A 915 -33.62 3.21 16.06
N ILE A 916 -32.33 2.94 16.26
CA ILE A 916 -31.33 2.89 15.18
C ILE A 916 -30.49 1.62 15.30
N ILE A 917 -30.30 0.91 14.19
CA ILE A 917 -29.26 -0.10 14.01
C ILE A 917 -28.23 0.46 13.03
N LEU A 918 -26.99 0.62 13.49
CA LEU A 918 -25.83 0.79 12.62
C LEU A 918 -25.14 -0.57 12.50
N ASP A 919 -25.08 -1.11 11.28
CA ASP A 919 -24.46 -2.38 10.98
C ASP A 919 -23.06 -2.19 10.39
N LEU A 920 -22.04 -2.60 11.15
CA LEU A 920 -20.63 -2.59 10.75
C LEU A 920 -20.07 -4.01 10.57
N ARG A 921 -20.93 -5.04 10.50
CA ARG A 921 -20.49 -6.41 10.17
C ARG A 921 -19.86 -6.42 8.79
N TYR A 922 -18.75 -7.15 8.61
CA TYR A 922 -18.02 -7.23 7.33
C TYR A 922 -17.40 -5.89 6.85
N ASN A 923 -17.40 -4.84 7.68
CA ASN A 923 -16.86 -3.54 7.32
C ASN A 923 -15.32 -3.59 7.20
N THR A 924 -14.78 -3.10 6.08
CA THR A 924 -13.34 -3.23 5.76
C THR A 924 -12.45 -2.09 6.26
N GLY A 925 -12.97 -1.15 7.07
CA GLY A 925 -12.22 -0.05 7.65
C GLY A 925 -12.11 1.18 6.75
N GLY A 926 -11.28 2.15 7.15
CA GLY A 926 -11.21 3.48 6.53
C GLY A 926 -10.70 4.51 7.53
N ASN A 927 -11.33 5.69 7.62
CA ASN A 927 -10.88 6.78 8.51
C ASN A 927 -11.95 7.84 8.82
N VAL A 928 -13.23 7.46 8.88
CA VAL A 928 -14.35 8.40 9.10
C VAL A 928 -15.06 8.22 10.44
N HIS A 929 -14.52 7.40 11.35
CA HIS A 929 -15.09 7.14 12.68
C HIS A 929 -15.51 8.41 13.44
N ASP A 930 -14.69 9.47 13.42
CA ASP A 930 -15.00 10.73 14.11
C ASP A 930 -16.31 11.36 13.63
N GLU A 931 -16.56 11.37 12.32
CA GLU A 931 -17.77 11.96 11.75
C GLU A 931 -19.01 11.12 12.09
N VAL A 932 -18.87 9.79 12.08
CA VAL A 932 -19.93 8.86 12.47
C VAL A 932 -20.28 9.02 13.95
N LEU A 933 -19.27 8.99 14.83
CA LEU A 933 -19.46 9.16 16.28
C LEU A 933 -20.02 10.54 16.62
N ARG A 934 -19.56 11.60 15.93
CA ARG A 934 -20.09 12.96 16.09
C ARG A 934 -21.56 13.03 15.71
N PHE A 935 -21.98 12.39 14.61
CA PHE A 935 -23.39 12.34 14.23
C PHE A 935 -24.22 11.59 15.28
N LEU A 936 -23.81 10.38 15.65
CA LEU A 936 -24.52 9.52 16.61
C LEU A 936 -24.64 10.14 18.01
N SER A 937 -23.73 11.04 18.38
CA SER A 937 -23.72 11.72 19.69
C SER A 937 -24.68 12.90 19.81
N GLN A 938 -25.33 13.33 18.72
CA GLN A 938 -26.20 14.52 18.74
C GLN A 938 -27.46 14.29 19.60
N ARG A 939 -27.76 15.25 20.48
CA ARG A 939 -28.91 15.25 21.40
C ARG A 939 -29.80 16.47 21.16
N PRO A 940 -31.12 16.38 21.45
CA PRO A 940 -31.98 17.56 21.51
C PRO A 940 -31.53 18.47 22.66
N TYR A 941 -31.50 19.77 22.44
CA TYR A 941 -31.15 20.78 23.44
C TYR A 941 -32.25 21.84 23.64
N LEU A 942 -33.24 21.94 22.74
CA LEU A 942 -34.44 22.78 22.90
C LEU A 942 -35.55 22.36 21.93
N GLN A 943 -36.69 23.06 21.97
CA GLN A 943 -37.78 22.91 21.01
C GLN A 943 -38.11 24.24 20.31
N TRP A 944 -38.38 24.20 19.00
CA TRP A 944 -38.88 25.32 18.21
C TRP A 944 -40.35 25.15 17.89
N GLN A 945 -41.08 26.26 17.79
CA GLN A 945 -42.48 26.28 17.38
C GLN A 945 -42.73 27.49 16.49
N TYR A 946 -43.15 27.25 15.24
CA TYR A 946 -43.75 28.31 14.44
C TYR A 946 -45.11 28.70 15.02
N ARG A 947 -45.54 29.97 14.92
CA ARG A 947 -46.82 30.44 15.48
C ARG A 947 -47.98 29.53 15.02
N GLY A 948 -48.63 28.85 15.96
CA GLY A 948 -49.73 27.91 15.70
C GLY A 948 -49.33 26.50 15.23
N GLY A 949 -48.04 26.22 15.05
CA GLY A 949 -47.49 24.92 14.66
C GLY A 949 -47.20 24.00 15.85
N LYS A 950 -46.72 22.78 15.56
CA LYS A 950 -46.24 21.82 16.59
C LYS A 950 -44.83 22.20 17.05
N ARG A 951 -44.48 21.86 18.30
CA ARG A 951 -43.10 21.94 18.79
C ARG A 951 -42.26 20.85 18.12
N ALA A 952 -41.09 21.22 17.62
CA ALA A 952 -40.11 20.32 17.02
C ALA A 952 -38.78 20.40 17.79
N PRO A 953 -38.06 19.28 17.97
CA PRO A 953 -36.75 19.30 18.64
C PRO A 953 -35.71 20.08 17.82
N GLN A 954 -34.67 20.57 18.50
CA GLN A 954 -33.44 21.05 17.88
C GLN A 954 -32.24 20.39 18.58
N SER A 955 -31.23 19.90 17.86
CA SER A 955 -31.13 19.84 16.38
C SER A 955 -32.20 18.94 15.74
N ASN A 956 -32.41 19.08 14.43
CA ASN A 956 -33.30 18.21 13.64
C ASN A 956 -32.80 16.75 13.59
N PHE A 957 -31.53 16.51 13.93
CA PHE A 957 -30.98 15.16 14.10
C PHE A 957 -30.62 14.97 15.57
N ALA A 958 -31.15 13.90 16.16
CA ALA A 958 -30.98 13.62 17.58
C ALA A 958 -30.88 12.10 17.89
N PRO A 959 -30.01 11.36 17.20
CA PRO A 959 -29.90 9.91 17.35
C PRO A 959 -29.64 9.48 18.80
N ALA A 960 -28.85 10.24 19.58
CA ALA A 960 -28.55 9.90 20.97
C ALA A 960 -29.74 10.03 21.94
N ALA A 961 -30.90 10.51 21.48
CA ALA A 961 -32.16 10.47 22.24
C ALA A 961 -32.99 9.19 21.98
N LYS A 962 -32.51 8.31 21.11
CA LYS A 962 -33.16 7.04 20.75
C LYS A 962 -32.27 5.86 21.16
N PRO A 963 -32.82 4.65 21.37
CA PRO A 963 -32.00 3.46 21.51
C PRO A 963 -31.19 3.21 20.24
N ILE A 964 -29.87 3.03 20.39
CA ILE A 964 -28.95 2.69 19.30
C ILE A 964 -28.34 1.32 19.59
N VAL A 965 -28.32 0.46 18.58
CA VAL A 965 -27.52 -0.77 18.57
C VAL A 965 -26.47 -0.68 17.47
N LEU A 966 -25.24 -1.02 17.82
CA LEU A 966 -24.15 -1.24 16.86
C LEU A 966 -23.97 -2.74 16.64
N LEU A 967 -24.05 -3.20 15.39
CA LEU A 967 -23.71 -4.57 15.03
C LEU A 967 -22.25 -4.66 14.58
N ILE A 968 -21.51 -5.61 15.15
CA ILE A 968 -20.13 -5.95 14.77
C ILE A 968 -19.98 -7.46 14.61
N ASN A 969 -18.96 -7.90 13.88
CA ASN A 969 -18.59 -9.30 13.83
C ASN A 969 -17.08 -9.47 13.66
N GLU A 970 -16.65 -10.72 13.55
CA GLU A 970 -15.26 -11.13 13.35
C GLU A 970 -14.67 -10.67 12.00
N GLN A 971 -15.44 -9.97 11.17
CA GLN A 971 -15.01 -9.33 9.92
C GLN A 971 -15.21 -7.80 9.94
N SER A 972 -15.47 -7.20 11.10
CA SER A 972 -15.39 -5.74 11.31
C SER A 972 -13.93 -5.36 11.54
N LEU A 973 -13.35 -4.55 10.64
CA LEU A 973 -11.90 -4.31 10.58
C LEU A 973 -11.55 -2.83 10.83
N SER A 974 -10.35 -2.58 11.36
CA SER A 974 -9.70 -1.26 11.35
C SER A 974 -10.58 -0.15 11.91
N ASP A 975 -10.91 0.86 11.13
CA ASP A 975 -11.70 2.01 11.57
C ASP A 975 -13.11 1.65 12.08
N ALA A 976 -13.65 0.48 11.72
CA ALA A 976 -14.86 -0.05 12.34
C ALA A 976 -14.63 -0.44 13.81
N GLU A 977 -13.44 -0.94 14.14
CA GLU A 977 -13.04 -1.23 15.53
C GLU A 977 -12.85 0.07 16.32
N MET A 978 -12.26 1.11 15.71
CA MET A 978 -12.20 2.45 16.30
C MET A 978 -13.59 3.01 16.58
N THR A 979 -14.51 2.86 15.62
CA THR A 979 -15.90 3.28 15.78
C THR A 979 -16.58 2.50 16.90
N ALA A 980 -16.38 1.19 16.99
CA ALA A 980 -16.96 0.36 18.06
C ALA A 980 -16.39 0.71 19.44
N ALA A 981 -15.08 0.90 19.56
CA ALA A 981 -14.43 1.33 20.79
C ALA A 981 -14.91 2.73 21.22
N GLY A 982 -14.97 3.68 20.29
CA GLY A 982 -15.49 5.03 20.53
C GLY A 982 -16.97 5.04 20.92
N PHE A 983 -17.80 4.23 20.25
CA PHE A 983 -19.22 4.07 20.55
C PHE A 983 -19.45 3.58 21.98
N LYS A 984 -18.63 2.61 22.42
CA LYS A 984 -18.62 2.09 23.80
C LYS A 984 -18.17 3.15 24.80
N ALA A 985 -17.05 3.83 24.53
CA ALA A 985 -16.48 4.86 25.40
C ALA A 985 -17.43 6.05 25.59
N LEU A 986 -18.14 6.46 24.53
CA LEU A 986 -19.13 7.55 24.55
C LEU A 986 -20.51 7.12 25.09
N LYS A 987 -20.69 5.82 25.41
CA LYS A 987 -21.94 5.26 25.94
C LYS A 987 -23.15 5.55 25.04
N LEU A 988 -22.99 5.36 23.74
CA LEU A 988 -24.01 5.69 22.74
C LEU A 988 -25.12 4.62 22.62
N GLY A 989 -24.87 3.39 23.08
CA GLY A 989 -25.84 2.30 23.00
C GLY A 989 -25.22 0.93 23.33
N LYS A 990 -25.87 -0.14 22.89
CA LYS A 990 -25.38 -1.53 23.06
C LYS A 990 -24.67 -2.02 21.80
N ILE A 991 -23.56 -2.73 21.98
CA ILE A 991 -22.88 -3.45 20.88
C ILE A 991 -23.32 -4.93 20.90
N ILE A 992 -23.75 -5.45 19.75
CA ILE A 992 -24.23 -6.84 19.62
C ILE A 992 -23.52 -7.53 18.47
N GLY A 993 -23.16 -8.80 18.66
CA GLY A 993 -22.61 -9.63 17.60
C GLY A 993 -21.46 -10.50 18.07
N ASN A 994 -20.37 -10.56 17.30
CA ASN A 994 -19.16 -11.29 17.65
C ASN A 994 -18.01 -10.29 17.91
N GLU A 995 -16.96 -10.71 18.59
CA GLU A 995 -15.75 -9.89 18.75
C GLU A 995 -15.17 -9.52 17.38
N THR A 996 -14.63 -8.30 17.27
CA THR A 996 -14.01 -7.83 16.03
C THR A 996 -12.73 -8.59 15.69
N TYR A 997 -12.18 -8.33 14.51
CA TYR A 997 -11.11 -9.14 13.95
C TYR A 997 -9.74 -8.95 14.62
N ARG A 998 -9.44 -7.78 15.20
CA ARG A 998 -8.11 -7.32 15.64
C ARG A 998 -7.22 -6.92 14.47
N TRP A 999 -7.63 -5.85 13.79
CA TRP A 999 -6.88 -5.29 12.67
C TRP A 999 -6.90 -3.77 12.72
N ILE A 1000 -6.24 -3.18 13.72
CA ILE A 1000 -6.29 -1.74 13.97
C ILE A 1000 -4.96 -1.17 14.42
N ILE A 1001 -4.21 -0.74 13.43
CA ILE A 1001 -3.11 0.23 13.56
C ILE A 1001 -3.30 1.20 12.40
N PHE A 1002 -3.34 2.50 12.65
CA PHE A 1002 -3.33 3.45 11.53
C PHE A 1002 -1.99 3.31 10.79
N THR A 1003 -2.05 3.44 9.47
CA THR A 1003 -0.99 2.94 8.59
C THR A 1003 -0.79 3.83 7.39
N SER A 1004 0.43 3.78 6.85
CA SER A 1004 0.80 4.33 5.55
C SER A 1004 1.43 3.22 4.69
N GLY A 1005 2.31 3.58 3.77
CA GLY A 1005 3.24 2.66 3.11
C GLY A 1005 4.28 3.41 2.30
N LYS A 1006 5.23 2.68 1.71
CA LYS A 1006 6.36 3.26 0.96
C LYS A 1006 6.65 2.48 -0.31
N GLY A 1007 6.98 3.21 -1.37
CA GLY A 1007 7.41 2.66 -2.65
C GLY A 1007 8.92 2.40 -2.70
N LEU A 1008 9.31 1.27 -3.28
CA LEU A 1008 10.69 0.86 -3.49
C LEU A 1008 11.21 1.29 -4.87
N VAL A 1009 12.48 0.96 -5.17
CA VAL A 1009 13.21 1.43 -6.36
C VAL A 1009 12.53 1.09 -7.69
N ASP A 1010 11.77 0.01 -7.74
CA ASP A 1010 11.09 -0.49 -8.95
C ASP A 1010 9.57 -0.23 -8.99
N GLY A 1011 9.02 0.44 -7.97
CA GLY A 1011 7.58 0.65 -7.82
C GLY A 1011 6.88 -0.39 -6.93
N SER A 1012 7.57 -1.44 -6.47
CA SER A 1012 7.05 -2.32 -5.43
C SER A 1012 6.69 -1.54 -4.17
N PHE A 1013 5.77 -2.07 -3.36
CA PHE A 1013 5.19 -1.33 -2.26
C PHE A 1013 5.06 -2.22 -1.03
N TYR A 1014 5.32 -1.64 0.15
CA TYR A 1014 4.98 -2.28 1.42
C TYR A 1014 4.17 -1.34 2.30
N ARG A 1015 3.29 -1.92 3.12
CA ARG A 1015 2.50 -1.19 4.11
C ARG A 1015 3.30 -0.95 5.38
N LEU A 1016 3.01 0.17 6.04
CA LEU A 1016 3.76 0.65 7.21
C LEU A 1016 2.81 1.10 8.34
N PRO A 1017 2.37 0.17 9.22
CA PRO A 1017 1.57 0.48 10.41
C PRO A 1017 2.42 1.20 11.45
N SER A 1018 2.09 2.46 11.72
CA SER A 1018 2.96 3.38 12.47
C SER A 1018 2.27 4.04 13.67
N TRP A 1019 0.94 4.03 13.74
CA TRP A 1019 0.20 4.72 14.79
C TRP A 1019 -0.74 3.74 15.52
N GLY A 1020 -0.35 3.35 16.73
CA GLY A 1020 -1.12 2.46 17.58
C GLY A 1020 -2.42 3.09 18.09
N CYS A 1021 -3.41 2.25 18.32
CA CYS A 1021 -4.74 2.65 18.78
C CYS A 1021 -5.00 2.07 20.16
N TYR A 1022 -5.18 2.94 21.15
CA TYR A 1022 -5.32 2.54 22.55
C TYR A 1022 -6.64 3.02 23.13
N THR A 1023 -7.25 2.18 23.98
CA THR A 1023 -8.40 2.60 24.80
C THR A 1023 -7.95 3.62 25.87
N LEU A 1024 -8.91 4.29 26.51
CA LEU A 1024 -8.63 5.29 27.55
C LEU A 1024 -7.94 4.71 28.79
N ASP A 1025 -8.07 3.40 29.04
CA ASP A 1025 -7.36 2.65 30.08
C ASP A 1025 -6.04 2.02 29.59
N GLY A 1026 -5.64 2.29 28.34
CA GLY A 1026 -4.33 1.94 27.79
C GLY A 1026 -4.23 0.57 27.13
N GLN A 1027 -5.34 -0.13 26.86
CA GLN A 1027 -5.32 -1.40 26.14
C GLN A 1027 -5.05 -1.17 24.65
N ASP A 1028 -4.15 -1.96 24.07
CA ASP A 1028 -3.87 -1.94 22.64
C ASP A 1028 -4.96 -2.68 21.87
N LEU A 1029 -5.74 -1.95 21.06
CA LEU A 1029 -6.84 -2.52 20.29
C LEU A 1029 -6.36 -3.50 19.21
N GLU A 1030 -5.10 -3.39 18.75
CA GLU A 1030 -4.52 -4.40 17.85
C GLU A 1030 -4.43 -5.77 18.52
N GLN A 1031 -4.27 -5.80 19.84
CA GLN A 1031 -4.15 -7.04 20.60
C GLN A 1031 -5.49 -7.52 21.14
N THR A 1032 -6.41 -6.61 21.49
CA THR A 1032 -7.67 -6.96 22.16
C THR A 1032 -8.89 -6.99 21.24
N GLY A 1033 -8.89 -6.23 20.15
CA GLY A 1033 -10.10 -5.95 19.37
C GLY A 1033 -11.18 -5.29 20.21
N VAL A 1034 -12.44 -5.42 19.79
CA VAL A 1034 -13.61 -4.93 20.52
C VAL A 1034 -14.62 -6.06 20.73
N ALA A 1035 -14.89 -6.38 21.99
CA ALA A 1035 -15.92 -7.34 22.37
C ALA A 1035 -17.32 -6.68 22.39
N PRO A 1036 -18.37 -7.39 21.92
CA PRO A 1036 -19.74 -6.93 22.01
C PRO A 1036 -20.22 -6.97 23.47
N ASP A 1037 -21.23 -6.17 23.80
CA ASP A 1037 -21.92 -6.25 25.09
C ASP A 1037 -22.85 -7.47 25.14
N ILE A 1038 -23.39 -7.89 23.99
CA ILE A 1038 -24.18 -9.11 23.84
C ILE A 1038 -23.58 -9.98 22.73
N PHE A 1039 -22.95 -11.08 23.13
CA PHE A 1039 -22.38 -12.06 22.21
C PHE A 1039 -23.47 -12.88 21.50
N VAL A 1040 -23.46 -12.85 20.17
CA VAL A 1040 -24.28 -13.65 19.26
C VAL A 1040 -23.44 -13.97 18.03
N LYS A 1041 -23.16 -15.25 17.78
CA LYS A 1041 -22.43 -15.70 16.58
C LYS A 1041 -23.40 -15.95 15.43
N ASN A 1042 -23.03 -15.53 14.21
CA ASN A 1042 -23.71 -15.93 12.98
C ASN A 1042 -22.86 -17.01 12.30
N THR A 1043 -23.28 -18.27 12.38
CA THR A 1043 -22.47 -19.41 11.92
C THR A 1043 -22.57 -19.62 10.40
N VAL A 1044 -21.68 -20.43 9.82
CA VAL A 1044 -21.83 -20.88 8.42
C VAL A 1044 -23.18 -21.59 8.23
N GLN A 1045 -23.63 -22.36 9.21
CA GLN A 1045 -24.93 -23.03 9.16
C GLN A 1045 -26.08 -22.02 9.12
N ASP A 1046 -26.06 -20.99 9.98
CA ASP A 1046 -27.08 -19.93 9.97
C ASP A 1046 -27.15 -19.25 8.60
N ARG A 1047 -25.99 -18.92 8.01
CA ARG A 1047 -25.88 -18.33 6.66
C ARG A 1047 -26.42 -19.26 5.57
N MET A 1048 -26.15 -20.56 5.65
CA MET A 1048 -26.69 -21.57 4.73
C MET A 1048 -28.22 -21.69 4.83
N GLU A 1049 -28.78 -21.44 6.01
CA GLU A 1049 -30.22 -21.47 6.28
C GLU A 1049 -30.89 -20.09 6.15
N ASN A 1050 -30.15 -19.07 5.69
CA ASN A 1050 -30.59 -17.67 5.56
C ASN A 1050 -31.13 -17.06 6.88
N LYS A 1051 -30.55 -17.47 8.01
CA LYS A 1051 -30.82 -16.92 9.35
C LYS A 1051 -29.84 -15.80 9.68
N ASP A 1052 -30.31 -14.82 10.47
CA ASP A 1052 -29.47 -13.74 10.98
C ASP A 1052 -29.80 -13.48 12.47
N PRO A 1053 -29.27 -14.31 13.38
CA PRO A 1053 -29.58 -14.20 14.81
C PRO A 1053 -29.04 -12.90 15.43
N GLN A 1054 -28.00 -12.30 14.86
CA GLN A 1054 -27.43 -11.05 15.34
C GLN A 1054 -28.40 -9.89 15.08
N LEU A 1055 -28.92 -9.78 13.86
CA LEU A 1055 -29.89 -8.75 13.48
C LEU A 1055 -31.22 -8.92 14.24
N GLU A 1056 -31.70 -10.15 14.38
CA GLU A 1056 -32.90 -10.47 15.16
C GLU A 1056 -32.74 -10.07 16.63
N ARG A 1057 -31.55 -10.31 17.22
CA ARG A 1057 -31.27 -9.90 18.59
C ARG A 1057 -31.25 -8.37 18.72
N ALA A 1058 -30.65 -7.66 17.78
CA ALA A 1058 -30.63 -6.19 17.77
C ALA A 1058 -32.04 -5.59 17.73
N VAL A 1059 -32.91 -6.10 16.86
CA VAL A 1059 -34.32 -5.66 16.81
C VAL A 1059 -35.02 -5.92 18.14
N LYS A 1060 -34.82 -7.10 18.73
CA LYS A 1060 -35.42 -7.46 20.03
C LYS A 1060 -34.98 -6.53 21.16
N GLU A 1061 -33.70 -6.17 21.22
CA GLU A 1061 -33.16 -5.28 22.26
C GLU A 1061 -33.74 -3.86 22.14
N ILE A 1062 -33.78 -3.30 20.93
CA ILE A 1062 -34.35 -1.96 20.72
C ILE A 1062 -35.85 -1.96 21.05
N LEU A 1063 -36.61 -2.97 20.61
CA LEU A 1063 -38.04 -3.05 20.95
C LEU A 1063 -38.30 -3.23 22.45
N ALA A 1064 -37.35 -3.79 23.20
CA ALA A 1064 -37.42 -3.85 24.65
C ALA A 1064 -37.14 -2.48 25.29
N ASP A 1065 -36.16 -1.74 24.78
CA ASP A 1065 -35.81 -0.38 25.25
C ASP A 1065 -36.89 0.68 24.90
N LEU A 1066 -37.80 0.37 23.97
CA LEU A 1066 -38.95 1.23 23.60
C LEU A 1066 -40.22 1.00 24.44
N LYS A 1067 -40.27 -0.06 25.25
CA LYS A 1067 -41.38 -0.35 26.17
C LYS A 1067 -41.15 0.32 27.51
#